data_AF-A0AAP0DVQ3-F1
#
_entry.id   AF-A0AAP0DVQ3-F1
#
_cell.length_a   1.000
_cell.length_b   1.000
_cell.length_c   1.000
_cell.angle_alpha   90.00
_cell.angle_beta   90.00
_cell.angle_gamma   90.00
#
_symmetry.space_group_name_H-M   'P 1'
#
loop_
_entity.id
_entity.type
_entity.pdbx_description
1 polymer ?
#
loop_
_entity_poly.entity_id
_entity_poly.type
_entity_poly.pdbx_seq_one_letter_code
_entity_poly.pdbx_strand_id
1 'polypeptide(L)'
;MPSSSTSVSHEYDVFMSFRGEDTRTAFVSHLYDALTRNDIRTYKDDKSLEVGNPIASELLQAIETSRIAVVVLSSNFATSKWCLEEIAKIVDCMKQGKLIVVPIYYHVSPSEVRHQSNCFEQGFACHEVDPEIAPHKVEIWRAAFREVGAISGWHVTRDREEAEVVSKTVSKILKDLPDTVAVHLPHSLVGIESRVDDVNRILRLDSSEVLFVGICGMSGIGKTTLAEAVYKDIKNKFERSSFIENIKDISKQNDSSDLCKLQQKLLDDLLKEKSIRVQSVKHGQSLLGTKLSGLKVIIVLDDVNHVDQLAYLAGVREWFGPGTRILVTTTNKDLLNPHKINEIYLCEELKGDEALSLFCQSAFQHNHPAHGYEKLSNDIVKLADGLPLALNVYGSLLCGKDENYWKDMLKKLREYPDKEVLGRLEVVYARLDRDQRDAFIYIACFLKGRNKDLVKGILTSIGLYPECGFTDLMNKFLITINIEDNVWMHDLLQQMCWEILRKESHDYDGKLIAIKYHEDIVNILSSKPENFILYLDCTHPELGSKIVYGLPYKDLIWGVTTARTQQWFEDKMTQLKSYNEAAHTWLSQIPAKHWSRSQFTERAHSDLLLNNLCEVFNSKLVDGKVKPIIYVLKYVREYLMKRHVFVLKIFDERKEKAGQYRALWNGGTKYQVSGPLNDQFVVDVEDKTCTCRKWQLTGLPCKHAIATN
;
A
#
# COMPACT_ATOMS: atom_id res chain seq x y z
N MET A 1 23.15 -40.27 -12.65
CA MET A 1 22.05 -39.90 -13.56
C MET A 1 20.83 -39.64 -12.70
N PRO A 2 20.31 -38.40 -12.65
CA PRO A 2 19.06 -38.13 -11.94
C PRO A 2 17.90 -38.65 -12.79
N SER A 3 17.04 -39.46 -12.19
CA SER A 3 15.80 -39.95 -12.78
C SER A 3 14.85 -38.78 -13.02
N SER A 4 14.63 -38.42 -14.29
CA SER A 4 13.60 -37.47 -14.70
C SER A 4 12.22 -38.08 -14.43
N SER A 5 11.48 -37.53 -13.47
CA SER A 5 10.04 -37.77 -13.37
C SER A 5 9.36 -37.03 -14.52
N THR A 6 9.12 -37.72 -15.64
CA THR A 6 8.28 -37.19 -16.72
C THR A 6 6.86 -37.03 -16.17
N SER A 7 6.43 -35.78 -15.96
CA SER A 7 5.04 -35.44 -15.68
C SER A 7 4.18 -35.90 -16.86
N VAL A 8 3.37 -36.93 -16.66
CA VAL A 8 2.41 -37.40 -17.65
C VAL A 8 1.40 -36.26 -17.89
N SER A 9 1.32 -35.74 -19.12
CA SER A 9 0.34 -34.71 -19.44
C SER A 9 -1.05 -35.35 -19.51
N HIS A 10 -1.94 -34.97 -18.60
CA HIS A 10 -3.34 -35.41 -18.61
C HIS A 10 -4.16 -34.58 -19.60
N GLU A 11 -4.69 -35.24 -20.64
CA GLU A 11 -5.48 -34.62 -21.70
C GLU A 11 -6.88 -34.24 -21.18
N TYR A 12 -7.47 -35.10 -20.35
CA TYR A 12 -8.79 -34.93 -19.75
C TYR A 12 -8.70 -34.90 -18.21
N ASP A 13 -9.61 -34.16 -17.60
CA ASP A 13 -9.76 -34.11 -16.15
C ASP A 13 -10.65 -35.26 -15.66
N VAL A 14 -11.73 -35.55 -16.41
CA VAL A 14 -12.69 -36.61 -16.12
C VAL A 14 -12.97 -37.48 -17.35
N PHE A 15 -12.99 -38.80 -17.18
CA PHE A 15 -13.57 -39.77 -18.12
C PHE A 15 -14.94 -40.22 -17.62
N MET A 16 -15.97 -40.21 -18.47
CA MET A 16 -17.31 -40.70 -18.12
C MET A 16 -17.63 -42.03 -18.84
N SER A 17 -17.78 -43.10 -18.07
CA SER A 17 -18.26 -44.41 -18.56
C SER A 17 -19.73 -44.60 -18.17
N PHE A 18 -20.59 -44.92 -19.14
CA PHE A 18 -22.02 -45.07 -18.93
C PHE A 18 -22.67 -45.90 -20.04
N ARG A 19 -23.85 -46.48 -19.75
CA ARG A 19 -24.67 -47.11 -20.78
C ARG A 19 -25.49 -46.07 -21.52
N GLY A 20 -25.13 -45.77 -22.76
CA GLY A 20 -25.78 -44.73 -23.55
C GLY A 20 -27.30 -44.92 -23.77
N GLU A 21 -27.79 -46.16 -23.83
CA GLU A 21 -29.24 -46.42 -23.94
C GLU A 21 -30.03 -46.05 -22.68
N ASP A 22 -29.39 -46.09 -21.50
CA ASP A 22 -30.08 -45.92 -20.23
C ASP A 22 -30.03 -44.48 -19.74
N THR A 23 -28.87 -43.80 -19.89
CA THR A 23 -28.60 -42.56 -19.15
C THR A 23 -28.18 -41.37 -20.00
N ARG A 24 -27.90 -41.56 -21.32
CA ARG A 24 -27.29 -40.52 -22.20
C ARG A 24 -28.04 -39.20 -22.19
N THR A 25 -29.35 -39.22 -22.38
CA THR A 25 -30.20 -38.02 -22.50
C THR A 25 -30.82 -37.59 -21.17
N ALA A 26 -30.65 -38.40 -20.12
CA ALA A 26 -31.16 -38.15 -18.77
C ALA A 26 -30.00 -37.69 -17.86
N PHE A 27 -29.73 -38.42 -16.78
CA PHE A 27 -28.73 -38.11 -15.76
C PHE A 27 -27.34 -37.73 -16.32
N VAL A 28 -26.82 -38.46 -17.32
CA VAL A 28 -25.48 -38.20 -17.87
C VAL A 28 -25.42 -36.88 -18.62
N SER A 29 -26.49 -36.49 -19.32
CA SER A 29 -26.57 -35.18 -19.99
C SER A 29 -26.42 -34.04 -18.98
N HIS A 30 -27.17 -34.11 -17.88
CA HIS A 30 -27.13 -33.11 -16.80
C HIS A 30 -25.78 -33.09 -16.09
N LEU A 31 -25.18 -34.25 -15.83
CA LEU A 31 -23.87 -34.33 -15.20
C LEU A 31 -22.76 -33.77 -16.11
N TYR A 32 -22.77 -34.11 -17.39
CA TYR A 32 -21.79 -33.61 -18.36
C TYR A 32 -21.87 -32.08 -18.51
N ASP A 33 -23.08 -31.54 -18.64
CA ASP A 33 -23.31 -30.09 -18.71
C ASP A 33 -22.88 -29.40 -17.41
N ALA A 34 -23.15 -29.98 -16.24
CA ALA A 34 -22.68 -29.45 -14.97
C ALA A 34 -21.15 -29.46 -14.86
N LEU A 35 -20.47 -30.52 -15.29
CA LEU A 35 -18.99 -30.57 -15.33
C LEU A 35 -18.42 -29.50 -16.29
N THR A 36 -19.02 -29.38 -17.48
CA THR A 36 -18.63 -28.38 -18.49
C THR A 36 -18.79 -26.95 -17.97
N ARG A 37 -19.88 -26.64 -17.26
CA ARG A 37 -20.10 -25.31 -16.63
C ARG A 37 -19.14 -24.98 -15.49
N ASN A 38 -18.38 -25.96 -15.02
CA ASN A 38 -17.33 -25.78 -14.01
C ASN A 38 -15.92 -25.88 -14.62
N ASP A 39 -15.81 -25.74 -15.94
CA ASP A 39 -14.54 -25.76 -16.69
C ASP A 39 -13.73 -27.06 -16.50
N ILE A 40 -14.41 -28.18 -16.23
CA ILE A 40 -13.79 -29.50 -16.09
C ILE A 40 -13.75 -30.18 -17.46
N ARG A 41 -12.54 -30.43 -17.99
CA ARG A 41 -12.37 -31.10 -19.30
C ARG A 41 -12.79 -32.54 -19.19
N THR A 42 -13.98 -32.85 -19.71
CA THR A 42 -14.60 -34.16 -19.54
C THR A 42 -14.65 -34.89 -20.87
N TYR A 43 -14.06 -36.09 -20.94
CA TYR A 43 -14.30 -37.02 -22.04
C TYR A 43 -15.61 -37.76 -21.76
N LYS A 44 -16.62 -37.47 -22.59
CA LYS A 44 -17.90 -38.18 -22.58
C LYS A 44 -17.86 -39.25 -23.66
N ASP A 45 -18.05 -40.52 -23.30
CA ASP A 45 -18.25 -41.60 -24.29
C ASP A 45 -19.61 -41.44 -24.99
N ASP A 46 -19.76 -40.39 -25.78
CA ASP A 46 -20.96 -40.10 -26.56
C ASP A 46 -20.78 -40.70 -27.96
N LYS A 47 -21.10 -41.97 -28.10
CA LYS A 47 -21.13 -42.61 -29.43
C LYS A 47 -22.25 -42.04 -30.29
N SER A 48 -21.96 -40.90 -30.92
CA SER A 48 -22.60 -40.39 -32.12
C SER A 48 -21.63 -39.69 -33.09
N LEU A 49 -20.32 -40.02 -33.11
CA LEU A 49 -19.36 -39.37 -34.02
C LEU A 49 -18.51 -40.33 -34.88
N GLU A 50 -18.59 -40.01 -36.18
CA GLU A 50 -17.74 -40.24 -37.36
C GLU A 50 -17.23 -41.65 -37.71
N VAL A 51 -17.77 -42.16 -38.82
CA VAL A 51 -17.35 -43.35 -39.55
C VAL A 51 -15.91 -43.14 -40.07
N GLY A 52 -14.93 -43.90 -39.57
CA GLY A 52 -13.61 -43.95 -40.23
C GLY A 52 -12.39 -44.44 -39.45
N ASN A 53 -12.33 -44.36 -38.11
CA ASN A 53 -11.13 -44.71 -37.32
C ASN A 53 -11.27 -45.96 -36.44
N PRO A 54 -10.18 -46.64 -36.03
CA PRO A 54 -10.21 -47.76 -35.09
C PRO A 54 -10.54 -47.27 -33.66
N ILE A 55 -11.83 -47.28 -33.33
CA ILE A 55 -12.47 -46.74 -32.10
C ILE A 55 -11.85 -47.25 -30.77
N ALA A 56 -11.17 -48.40 -30.77
CA ALA A 56 -10.73 -49.05 -29.54
C ALA A 56 -9.51 -48.39 -28.86
N SER A 57 -8.56 -47.84 -29.63
CA SER A 57 -7.29 -47.34 -29.07
C SER A 57 -7.42 -45.96 -28.44
N GLU A 58 -8.17 -45.06 -29.07
CA GLU A 58 -8.37 -43.68 -28.59
C GLU A 58 -9.13 -43.65 -27.26
N LEU A 59 -10.12 -44.53 -27.11
CA LEU A 59 -10.93 -44.62 -25.89
C LEU A 59 -10.11 -45.13 -24.69
N LEU A 60 -9.30 -46.17 -24.89
CA LEU A 60 -8.41 -46.68 -23.84
C LEU A 60 -7.34 -45.64 -23.48
N GLN A 61 -6.85 -44.89 -24.47
CA GLN A 61 -5.92 -43.79 -24.24
C GLN A 61 -6.57 -42.67 -23.44
N ALA A 62 -7.82 -42.30 -23.73
CA ALA A 62 -8.56 -41.29 -22.97
C ALA A 62 -8.75 -41.69 -21.49
N ILE A 63 -8.95 -42.98 -21.19
CA ILE A 63 -8.97 -43.49 -19.81
C ILE A 63 -7.61 -43.30 -19.14
N GLU A 64 -6.52 -43.67 -19.82
CA GLU A 64 -5.16 -43.55 -19.28
C GLU A 64 -4.70 -42.11 -19.09
N THR A 65 -5.16 -41.19 -19.93
CA THR A 65 -4.82 -39.75 -19.86
C THR A 65 -5.77 -38.95 -18.96
N SER A 66 -6.78 -39.59 -18.37
CA SER A 66 -7.71 -38.96 -17.42
C SER A 66 -7.22 -39.06 -15.97
N ARG A 67 -7.67 -38.12 -15.11
CA ARG A 67 -7.35 -38.14 -13.66
C ARG A 67 -8.42 -38.85 -12.85
N ILE A 68 -9.68 -38.65 -13.22
CA ILE A 68 -10.85 -39.21 -12.54
C ILE A 68 -11.69 -39.96 -13.56
N ALA A 69 -12.21 -41.13 -13.21
CA ALA A 69 -13.25 -41.82 -13.97
C ALA A 69 -14.56 -41.83 -13.19
N VAL A 70 -15.60 -41.27 -13.78
CA VAL A 70 -16.98 -41.35 -13.28
C VAL A 70 -17.68 -42.51 -14.00
N VAL A 71 -18.11 -43.52 -13.24
CA VAL A 71 -18.76 -44.72 -13.78
C VAL A 71 -20.23 -44.71 -13.38
N VAL A 72 -21.12 -44.45 -14.34
CA VAL A 72 -22.57 -44.44 -14.13
C VAL A 72 -23.14 -45.82 -14.43
N LEU A 73 -23.33 -46.60 -13.37
CA LEU A 73 -23.79 -47.99 -13.41
C LEU A 73 -25.31 -48.03 -13.45
N SER A 74 -25.88 -48.53 -14.54
CA SER A 74 -27.32 -48.72 -14.77
C SER A 74 -27.67 -50.18 -15.02
N SER A 75 -28.96 -50.51 -15.08
CA SER A 75 -29.44 -51.89 -15.18
C SER A 75 -28.91 -52.64 -16.41
N ASN A 76 -28.74 -51.96 -17.55
CA ASN A 76 -28.24 -52.59 -18.78
C ASN A 76 -26.76 -52.32 -19.03
N PHE A 77 -25.99 -51.85 -18.04
CA PHE A 77 -24.57 -51.55 -18.23
C PHE A 77 -23.77 -52.80 -18.63
N ALA A 78 -24.04 -53.94 -18.00
CA ALA A 78 -23.32 -55.19 -18.24
C ALA A 78 -23.73 -55.94 -19.52
N THR A 79 -24.69 -55.44 -20.30
CA THR A 79 -25.02 -56.03 -21.61
C THR A 79 -24.12 -55.52 -22.73
N SER A 80 -23.34 -54.45 -22.48
CA SER A 80 -22.46 -53.84 -23.46
C SER A 80 -21.02 -54.28 -23.26
N LYS A 81 -20.50 -55.04 -24.22
CA LYS A 81 -19.07 -55.41 -24.30
C LYS A 81 -18.14 -54.20 -24.14
N TRP A 82 -18.51 -53.04 -24.67
CA TRP A 82 -17.71 -51.82 -24.56
C TRP A 82 -17.64 -51.27 -23.14
N CYS A 83 -18.78 -51.14 -22.46
CA CYS A 83 -18.81 -50.69 -21.07
C CYS A 83 -18.03 -51.66 -20.14
N LEU A 84 -18.01 -52.96 -20.48
CA LEU A 84 -17.23 -53.97 -19.76
C LEU A 84 -15.70 -53.84 -19.98
N GLU A 85 -15.27 -53.54 -21.21
CA GLU A 85 -13.85 -53.27 -21.49
C GLU A 85 -13.39 -51.96 -20.83
N GLU A 86 -14.23 -50.92 -20.83
CA GLU A 86 -13.97 -49.65 -20.14
C GLU A 86 -13.74 -49.84 -18.63
N ILE A 87 -14.69 -50.49 -17.95
CA ILE A 87 -14.59 -50.66 -16.50
C ILE A 87 -13.38 -51.51 -16.11
N ALA A 88 -13.02 -52.50 -16.93
CA ALA A 88 -11.80 -53.28 -16.73
C ALA A 88 -10.54 -52.42 -16.85
N LYS A 89 -10.48 -51.55 -17.87
CA LYS A 89 -9.35 -50.63 -18.03
C LYS A 89 -9.28 -49.59 -16.92
N ILE A 90 -10.42 -49.05 -16.50
CA ILE A 90 -10.53 -48.11 -15.39
C ILE A 90 -9.98 -48.74 -14.10
N VAL A 91 -10.38 -49.97 -13.79
CA VAL A 91 -9.89 -50.70 -12.60
C VAL A 91 -8.40 -50.99 -12.69
N ASP A 92 -7.87 -51.34 -13.86
CA ASP A 92 -6.43 -51.50 -14.07
C ASP A 92 -5.66 -50.20 -13.78
N CYS A 93 -6.12 -49.07 -14.32
CA CYS A 93 -5.50 -47.76 -14.07
C CYS A 93 -5.61 -47.33 -12.59
N MET A 94 -6.74 -47.64 -11.94
CA MET A 94 -6.96 -47.40 -10.52
C MET A 94 -5.99 -48.21 -9.65
N LYS A 95 -5.79 -49.50 -9.94
CA LYS A 95 -4.85 -50.37 -9.21
C LYS A 95 -3.39 -49.93 -9.37
N GLN A 96 -3.07 -49.28 -10.50
CA GLN A 96 -1.77 -48.65 -10.75
C GLN A 96 -1.61 -47.28 -10.07
N GLY A 97 -2.64 -46.79 -9.37
CA GLY A 97 -2.62 -45.47 -8.72
C GLY A 97 -2.71 -44.28 -9.68
N LYS A 98 -3.09 -44.50 -10.94
CA LYS A 98 -3.13 -43.46 -11.98
C LYS A 98 -4.46 -42.72 -12.07
N LEU A 99 -5.53 -43.33 -11.56
CA LEU A 99 -6.90 -42.91 -11.82
C LEU A 99 -7.75 -43.05 -10.55
N ILE A 100 -8.49 -41.99 -10.19
CA ILE A 100 -9.47 -42.02 -9.11
C ILE A 100 -10.83 -42.44 -9.69
N VAL A 101 -11.53 -43.37 -9.04
CA VAL A 101 -12.83 -43.87 -9.53
C VAL A 101 -13.97 -43.35 -8.65
N VAL A 102 -14.99 -42.76 -9.28
CA VAL A 102 -16.20 -42.28 -8.62
C VAL A 102 -17.42 -43.02 -9.20
N PRO A 103 -17.91 -44.07 -8.52
CA PRO A 103 -19.10 -44.80 -8.99
C PRO A 103 -20.39 -44.03 -8.68
N ILE A 104 -21.32 -44.05 -9.62
CA ILE A 104 -22.69 -43.57 -9.48
C ILE A 104 -23.62 -44.74 -9.78
N TYR A 105 -24.38 -45.16 -8.78
CA TYR A 105 -25.33 -46.25 -8.88
C TYR A 105 -26.70 -45.71 -9.30
N TYR A 106 -27.00 -45.80 -10.60
CA TYR A 106 -28.20 -45.27 -11.22
C TYR A 106 -29.32 -46.32 -11.26
N HIS A 107 -30.28 -46.18 -10.35
CA HIS A 107 -31.41 -47.11 -10.16
C HIS A 107 -30.99 -48.58 -9.91
N VAL A 108 -29.77 -48.79 -9.43
CA VAL A 108 -29.21 -50.06 -9.00
C VAL A 108 -28.54 -49.89 -7.64
N SER A 109 -28.32 -50.97 -6.92
CA SER A 109 -27.60 -50.96 -5.65
C SER A 109 -26.12 -51.37 -5.82
N PRO A 110 -25.20 -50.88 -4.98
CA PRO A 110 -23.80 -51.34 -4.98
C PRO A 110 -23.66 -52.83 -4.74
N SER A 111 -24.58 -53.43 -3.96
CA SER A 111 -24.62 -54.86 -3.70
C SER A 111 -24.88 -55.66 -4.98
N GLU A 112 -25.84 -55.21 -5.81
CA GLU A 112 -26.14 -55.85 -7.10
C GLU A 112 -24.93 -55.78 -8.04
N VAL A 113 -24.23 -54.65 -8.08
CA VAL A 113 -23.00 -54.48 -8.87
C VAL A 113 -21.88 -55.39 -8.34
N ARG A 114 -21.63 -55.36 -7.03
CA ARG A 114 -20.54 -56.10 -6.37
C ARG A 114 -20.71 -57.61 -6.45
N HIS A 115 -21.93 -58.10 -6.38
CA HIS A 115 -22.24 -59.52 -6.45
C HIS A 115 -22.73 -59.97 -7.83
N GLN A 116 -22.81 -59.05 -8.80
CA GLN A 116 -23.29 -59.29 -10.16
C GLN A 116 -24.63 -60.05 -10.19
N SER A 117 -25.59 -59.63 -9.36
CA SER A 117 -26.93 -60.26 -9.24
C SER A 117 -27.98 -59.49 -10.07
N ASN A 118 -29.18 -60.08 -10.20
CA ASN A 118 -30.31 -59.48 -10.90
C ASN A 118 -29.99 -59.13 -12.37
N CYS A 119 -30.10 -57.86 -12.75
CA CYS A 119 -29.87 -57.40 -14.12
C CYS A 119 -28.42 -57.63 -14.60
N PHE A 120 -27.45 -57.59 -13.69
CA PHE A 120 -26.05 -57.84 -14.04
C PHE A 120 -25.78 -59.32 -14.30
N GLU A 121 -26.46 -60.24 -13.59
CA GLU A 121 -26.35 -61.68 -13.83
C GLU A 121 -26.79 -62.02 -15.25
N GLN A 122 -27.94 -61.47 -15.66
CA GLN A 122 -28.48 -61.63 -17.01
C GLN A 122 -27.57 -61.01 -18.07
N GLY A 123 -27.01 -59.82 -17.81
CA GLY A 123 -26.08 -59.18 -18.73
C GLY A 123 -24.80 -59.99 -18.97
N PHE A 124 -24.20 -60.53 -17.90
CA PHE A 124 -23.01 -61.38 -18.02
C PHE A 124 -23.31 -62.73 -18.69
N ALA A 125 -24.48 -63.33 -18.43
CA ALA A 125 -24.87 -64.59 -19.07
C ALA A 125 -24.89 -64.49 -20.61
N CYS A 126 -25.29 -63.34 -21.16
CA CYS A 126 -25.25 -63.09 -22.60
C CYS A 126 -23.82 -63.14 -23.18
N HIS A 127 -22.81 -62.75 -22.40
CA HIS A 127 -21.41 -62.75 -22.84
C HIS A 127 -20.71 -64.09 -22.59
N GLU A 128 -21.18 -64.90 -21.66
CA GLU A 128 -20.65 -66.24 -21.38
C GLU A 128 -21.00 -67.25 -22.47
N VAL A 129 -22.13 -67.03 -23.16
CA VAL A 129 -22.58 -67.87 -24.28
C VAL A 129 -22.10 -67.39 -25.65
N ASP A 130 -21.43 -66.24 -25.71
CA ASP A 130 -20.92 -65.65 -26.96
C ASP A 130 -19.59 -66.33 -27.37
N PRO A 131 -19.55 -67.06 -28.51
CA PRO A 131 -18.36 -67.77 -28.95
C PRO A 131 -17.19 -66.85 -29.34
N GLU A 132 -17.46 -65.56 -29.58
CA GLU A 132 -16.41 -64.57 -29.89
C GLU A 132 -15.72 -64.02 -28.64
N ILE A 133 -16.21 -64.35 -27.45
CA ILE A 133 -15.68 -63.86 -26.17
C ILE A 133 -15.01 -65.01 -25.43
N ALA A 134 -13.69 -64.88 -25.21
CA ALA A 134 -12.95 -65.87 -24.46
C ALA A 134 -13.40 -65.88 -22.98
N PRO A 135 -13.59 -67.05 -22.33
CA PRO A 135 -14.07 -67.13 -20.94
C PRO A 135 -13.27 -66.29 -19.94
N HIS A 136 -11.94 -66.24 -20.10
CA HIS A 136 -11.07 -65.43 -19.24
C HIS A 136 -11.37 -63.92 -19.28
N LYS A 137 -11.90 -63.39 -20.40
CA LYS A 137 -12.30 -61.98 -20.47
C LYS A 137 -13.50 -61.69 -19.59
N VAL A 138 -14.48 -62.59 -19.57
CA VAL A 138 -15.65 -62.45 -18.70
C VAL A 138 -15.23 -62.48 -17.23
N GLU A 139 -14.26 -63.31 -16.87
CA GLU A 139 -13.69 -63.33 -15.51
C GLU A 139 -13.05 -61.98 -15.12
N ILE A 140 -12.29 -61.35 -16.04
CA ILE A 140 -11.70 -60.01 -15.84
C ILE A 140 -12.81 -58.97 -15.61
N TRP A 141 -13.86 -58.97 -16.44
CA TRP A 141 -14.97 -58.03 -16.32
C TRP A 141 -15.73 -58.22 -15.00
N ARG A 142 -16.01 -59.48 -14.61
CA ARG A 142 -16.63 -59.80 -13.31
C ARG A 142 -15.75 -59.32 -12.16
N ALA A 143 -14.43 -59.49 -12.23
CA ALA A 143 -13.51 -58.99 -11.22
C ALA A 143 -13.54 -57.45 -11.13
N ALA A 144 -13.55 -56.74 -12.26
CA ALA A 144 -13.64 -55.28 -12.29
C ALA A 144 -14.94 -54.76 -11.65
N PHE A 145 -16.07 -55.41 -11.90
CA PHE A 145 -17.35 -55.09 -11.25
C PHE A 145 -17.32 -55.27 -9.73
N ARG A 146 -16.65 -56.32 -9.22
CA ARG A 146 -16.49 -56.51 -7.77
C ARG A 146 -15.69 -55.38 -7.13
N GLU A 147 -14.64 -54.91 -7.81
CA GLU A 147 -13.80 -53.81 -7.34
C GLU A 147 -14.59 -52.49 -7.32
N VAL A 148 -15.22 -52.11 -8.42
CA VAL A 148 -16.01 -50.87 -8.49
C VAL A 148 -17.23 -50.92 -7.56
N GLY A 149 -17.89 -52.07 -7.44
CA GLY A 149 -19.00 -52.27 -6.51
C GLY A 149 -18.60 -52.23 -5.02
N ALA A 150 -17.30 -52.34 -4.71
CA ALA A 150 -16.78 -52.20 -3.35
C ALA A 150 -16.42 -50.74 -2.98
N ILE A 151 -16.36 -49.83 -3.95
CA ILE A 151 -16.06 -48.41 -3.73
C ILE A 151 -17.31 -47.68 -3.24
N SER A 152 -17.16 -46.74 -2.31
CA SER A 152 -18.27 -45.88 -1.90
C SER A 152 -18.61 -44.88 -3.00
N GLY A 153 -19.87 -44.84 -3.41
CA GLY A 153 -20.35 -43.99 -4.50
C GLY A 153 -21.66 -43.27 -4.19
N TRP A 154 -22.19 -42.58 -5.19
CA TRP A 154 -23.48 -41.88 -5.07
C TRP A 154 -24.62 -42.74 -5.58
N HIS A 155 -25.77 -42.64 -4.92
CA HIS A 155 -26.96 -43.40 -5.28
C HIS A 155 -28.01 -42.49 -5.89
N VAL A 156 -28.48 -42.85 -7.09
CA VAL A 156 -29.63 -42.21 -7.75
C VAL A 156 -30.82 -43.16 -7.65
N THR A 157 -31.66 -42.91 -6.65
CA THR A 157 -32.89 -43.67 -6.39
C THR A 157 -34.10 -42.86 -6.85
N ARG A 158 -35.28 -43.50 -6.99
CA ARG A 158 -36.50 -42.81 -7.47
C ARG A 158 -37.03 -41.75 -6.51
N ASP A 159 -36.62 -41.81 -5.25
CA ASP A 159 -36.99 -40.93 -4.14
C ASP A 159 -36.00 -39.78 -3.92
N ARG A 160 -34.92 -39.69 -4.71
CA ARG A 160 -33.89 -38.67 -4.58
C ARG A 160 -33.81 -37.78 -5.82
N GLU A 161 -33.58 -36.48 -5.61
CA GLU A 161 -33.38 -35.55 -6.71
C GLU A 161 -32.03 -35.78 -7.41
N GLU A 162 -32.07 -36.08 -8.71
CA GLU A 162 -30.86 -36.27 -9.54
C GLU A 162 -29.92 -35.06 -9.48
N ALA A 163 -30.48 -33.85 -9.42
CA ALA A 163 -29.74 -32.59 -9.33
C ALA A 163 -28.84 -32.52 -8.07
N GLU A 164 -29.29 -33.06 -6.94
CA GLU A 164 -28.50 -33.14 -5.71
C GLU A 164 -27.27 -34.03 -5.92
N VAL A 165 -27.45 -35.18 -6.58
CA VAL A 165 -26.36 -36.12 -6.87
C VAL A 165 -25.37 -35.54 -7.87
N VAL A 166 -25.85 -34.84 -8.90
CA VAL A 166 -25.00 -34.10 -9.85
C VAL A 166 -24.15 -33.07 -9.10
N SER A 167 -24.76 -32.23 -8.27
CA SER A 167 -24.06 -31.19 -7.51
C SER A 167 -23.00 -31.77 -6.56
N LYS A 168 -23.32 -32.86 -5.86
CA LYS A 168 -22.38 -33.59 -4.99
C LYS A 168 -21.22 -34.19 -5.76
N THR A 169 -21.49 -34.75 -6.94
CA THR A 169 -20.48 -35.35 -7.82
C THR A 169 -19.49 -34.29 -8.30
N VAL A 170 -19.99 -33.16 -8.84
CA VAL A 170 -19.15 -32.04 -9.29
C VAL A 170 -18.31 -31.50 -8.13
N SER A 171 -18.92 -31.31 -6.95
CA SER A 171 -18.22 -30.83 -5.76
C SER A 171 -17.11 -31.78 -5.29
N LYS A 172 -17.30 -33.10 -5.44
CA LYS A 172 -16.25 -34.09 -5.13
C LYS A 172 -15.11 -34.01 -6.13
N ILE A 173 -15.43 -33.95 -7.43
CA ILE A 173 -14.45 -33.86 -8.52
C ILE A 173 -13.59 -32.61 -8.37
N LEU A 174 -14.19 -31.44 -8.10
CA LEU A 174 -13.43 -30.19 -7.88
C LEU A 174 -12.47 -30.26 -6.69
N LYS A 175 -12.77 -31.06 -5.66
CA LYS A 175 -11.86 -31.28 -4.52
C LYS A 175 -10.73 -32.25 -4.84
N ASP A 176 -11.00 -33.22 -5.70
CA ASP A 176 -10.05 -34.29 -6.05
C ASP A 176 -9.15 -33.90 -7.24
N LEU A 177 -9.60 -32.97 -8.08
CA LEU A 177 -8.74 -32.37 -9.10
C LEU A 177 -7.70 -31.51 -8.39
N PRO A 178 -6.39 -31.79 -8.59
CA PRO A 178 -5.36 -30.87 -8.16
C PRO A 178 -5.61 -29.55 -8.89
N ASP A 179 -5.74 -28.44 -8.15
CA ASP A 179 -5.76 -27.09 -8.73
C ASP A 179 -4.69 -27.05 -9.82
N THR A 180 -5.09 -26.62 -11.03
CA THR A 180 -4.25 -26.31 -12.19
C THR A 180 -2.90 -25.86 -11.67
N VAL A 181 -1.85 -26.67 -11.94
CA VAL A 181 -0.45 -26.52 -11.48
C VAL A 181 -0.43 -25.47 -10.40
N ALA A 182 -0.55 -25.85 -9.12
CA ALA A 182 -0.30 -24.94 -8.02
C ALA A 182 0.95 -24.17 -8.42
N VAL A 183 0.75 -22.94 -8.91
CA VAL A 183 1.83 -22.06 -9.26
C VAL A 183 2.39 -21.90 -7.89
N HIS A 184 3.50 -22.61 -7.64
CA HIS A 184 4.27 -22.44 -6.44
C HIS A 184 4.29 -20.93 -6.29
N LEU A 185 3.55 -20.42 -5.29
CA LEU A 185 3.67 -19.03 -4.90
C LEU A 185 5.18 -18.87 -4.81
N PRO A 186 5.80 -18.04 -5.67
CA PRO A 186 7.23 -17.96 -5.67
C PRO A 186 7.58 -17.57 -4.25
N HIS A 187 8.39 -18.41 -3.62
CA HIS A 187 8.87 -18.25 -2.25
C HIS A 187 7.84 -18.70 -1.19
N SER A 188 8.29 -19.58 -0.29
CA SER A 188 7.49 -19.96 0.87
C SER A 188 7.16 -18.67 1.62
N LEU A 189 5.90 -18.49 1.99
CA LEU A 189 5.41 -17.25 2.55
C LEU A 189 5.90 -17.09 4.01
N VAL A 190 7.19 -16.82 4.19
CA VAL A 190 7.85 -16.71 5.50
C VAL A 190 7.10 -15.72 6.38
N GLY A 191 6.56 -16.19 7.51
CA GLY A 191 5.92 -15.36 8.52
C GLY A 191 4.50 -14.89 8.13
N ILE A 192 3.95 -15.35 7.01
CA ILE A 192 2.59 -14.94 6.59
C ILE A 192 1.53 -15.85 7.22
N GLU A 193 1.85 -17.07 7.62
CA GLU A 193 0.88 -18.04 8.14
C GLU A 193 0.14 -17.49 9.37
N SER A 194 0.87 -16.91 10.34
CA SER A 194 0.26 -16.28 11.52
C SER A 194 -0.64 -15.10 11.16
N ARG A 195 -0.22 -14.30 10.18
CA ARG A 195 -0.97 -13.13 9.68
C ARG A 195 -2.23 -13.56 8.93
N VAL A 196 -2.20 -14.68 8.21
CA VAL A 196 -3.37 -15.30 7.57
C VAL A 196 -4.37 -15.75 8.65
N ASP A 197 -3.90 -16.41 9.70
CA ASP A 197 -4.74 -16.82 10.83
C ASP A 197 -5.41 -15.62 11.51
N ASP A 198 -4.68 -14.52 11.71
CA ASP A 198 -5.22 -13.29 12.29
C ASP A 198 -6.33 -12.67 11.42
N VAL A 199 -6.11 -12.58 10.10
CA VAL A 199 -7.13 -12.09 9.17
C VAL A 199 -8.33 -13.05 9.12
N ASN A 200 -8.11 -14.36 9.15
CA ASN A 200 -9.17 -15.37 9.18
C ASN A 200 -10.05 -15.24 10.44
N ARG A 201 -9.47 -14.90 11.60
CA ARG A 201 -10.23 -14.60 12.83
C ARG A 201 -11.10 -13.36 12.68
N ILE A 202 -10.57 -12.30 12.05
CA ILE A 202 -11.32 -11.06 11.76
C ILE A 202 -12.48 -11.34 10.80
N LEU A 203 -12.27 -12.24 9.83
CA LEU A 203 -13.29 -12.63 8.87
C LEU A 203 -14.43 -13.44 9.47
N ARG A 204 -14.31 -14.03 10.68
CA ARG A 204 -15.41 -14.74 11.38
C ARG A 204 -16.22 -15.64 10.44
N LEU A 205 -15.59 -16.64 9.82
CA LEU A 205 -16.15 -17.40 8.68
C LEU A 205 -17.51 -18.08 8.97
N ASP A 206 -17.82 -18.35 10.23
CA ASP A 206 -19.09 -18.95 10.67
C ASP A 206 -20.25 -17.93 10.81
N SER A 207 -19.96 -16.62 10.76
CA SER A 207 -20.97 -15.57 10.85
C SER A 207 -21.76 -15.41 9.55
N SER A 208 -23.07 -15.23 9.66
CA SER A 208 -23.96 -14.89 8.55
C SER A 208 -23.93 -13.41 8.16
N GLU A 209 -23.18 -12.56 8.87
CA GLU A 209 -23.04 -11.14 8.53
C GLU A 209 -22.26 -10.94 7.22
N VAL A 210 -22.53 -9.84 6.51
CA VAL A 210 -21.70 -9.35 5.40
C VAL A 210 -20.60 -8.47 5.99
N LEU A 211 -19.34 -8.87 5.80
CA LEU A 211 -18.19 -8.18 6.39
C LEU A 211 -17.27 -7.59 5.32
N PHE A 212 -16.95 -6.31 5.51
CA PHE A 212 -15.90 -5.60 4.79
C PHE A 212 -14.69 -5.50 5.71
N VAL A 213 -13.54 -6.00 5.26
CA VAL A 213 -12.28 -5.98 6.00
C VAL A 213 -11.24 -5.24 5.17
N GLY A 214 -10.62 -4.22 5.76
CA GLY A 214 -9.52 -3.49 5.14
C GLY A 214 -8.16 -4.03 5.57
N ILE A 215 -7.29 -4.39 4.65
CA ILE A 215 -5.88 -4.68 4.90
C ILE A 215 -5.08 -3.43 4.49
N CYS A 216 -4.44 -2.79 5.47
CA CYS A 216 -3.77 -1.52 5.25
C CYS A 216 -2.33 -1.52 5.73
N GLY A 217 -1.51 -0.64 5.16
CA GLY A 217 -0.09 -0.53 5.50
C GLY A 217 0.71 0.16 4.41
N MET A 218 1.98 0.45 4.71
CA MET A 218 2.91 1.12 3.81
C MET A 218 3.06 0.39 2.46
N SER A 219 3.44 1.11 1.40
CA SER A 219 3.79 0.49 0.12
C SER A 219 4.92 -0.53 0.31
N GLY A 220 4.83 -1.70 -0.33
CA GLY A 220 5.84 -2.76 -0.22
C GLY A 220 5.77 -3.65 1.03
N ILE A 221 4.82 -3.42 1.94
CA ILE A 221 4.69 -4.18 3.21
C ILE A 221 4.10 -5.59 3.06
N GLY A 222 3.63 -5.98 1.86
CA GLY A 222 3.07 -7.32 1.60
C GLY A 222 1.54 -7.45 1.72
N LYS A 223 0.78 -6.36 1.64
CA LYS A 223 -0.70 -6.39 1.68
C LYS A 223 -1.32 -7.32 0.63
N THR A 224 -0.92 -7.17 -0.63
CA THR A 224 -1.40 -7.98 -1.75
C THR A 224 -1.10 -9.45 -1.52
N THR A 225 0.12 -9.76 -1.09
CA THR A 225 0.55 -11.14 -0.77
C THR A 225 -0.27 -11.74 0.37
N LEU A 226 -0.55 -10.98 1.43
CA LEU A 226 -1.40 -11.43 2.53
C LEU A 226 -2.84 -11.68 2.06
N ALA A 227 -3.41 -10.76 1.28
CA ALA A 227 -4.77 -10.90 0.75
C ALA A 227 -4.91 -12.11 -0.19
N GLU A 228 -3.91 -12.36 -1.03
CA GLU A 228 -3.85 -13.52 -1.91
C GLU A 228 -3.75 -14.84 -1.13
N ALA A 229 -2.91 -14.88 -0.09
CA ALA A 229 -2.77 -16.04 0.78
C ALA A 229 -4.08 -16.37 1.51
N VAL A 230 -4.73 -15.35 2.10
CA VAL A 230 -6.05 -15.50 2.74
C VAL A 230 -7.09 -15.99 1.73
N TYR A 231 -7.15 -15.37 0.55
CA TYR A 231 -8.09 -15.76 -0.50
C TYR A 231 -7.94 -17.22 -0.91
N LYS A 232 -6.70 -17.67 -1.15
CA LYS A 232 -6.42 -19.07 -1.50
C LYS A 232 -6.83 -20.05 -0.40
N ASP A 233 -6.64 -19.69 0.86
CA ASP A 233 -7.00 -20.51 2.02
C ASP A 233 -8.53 -20.71 2.15
N ILE A 234 -9.33 -19.67 1.86
CA ILE A 234 -10.77 -19.68 2.17
C ILE A 234 -11.70 -19.67 0.95
N LYS A 235 -11.23 -19.47 -0.29
CA LYS A 235 -12.08 -19.37 -1.50
C LYS A 235 -13.09 -20.51 -1.63
N ASN A 236 -12.68 -21.73 -1.28
CA ASN A 236 -13.48 -22.94 -1.41
C ASN A 236 -14.62 -23.05 -0.37
N LYS A 237 -14.69 -22.13 0.61
CA LYS A 237 -15.75 -22.05 1.63
C LYS A 237 -16.93 -21.15 1.21
N PHE A 238 -16.85 -20.56 0.01
CA PHE A 238 -17.83 -19.65 -0.56
C PHE A 238 -18.43 -20.25 -1.85
N GLU A 239 -19.62 -19.80 -2.23
CA GLU A 239 -20.28 -20.30 -3.45
C GLU A 239 -19.59 -19.81 -4.71
N ARG A 240 -19.09 -18.57 -4.65
CA ARG A 240 -18.37 -17.90 -5.74
C ARG A 240 -17.26 -17.03 -5.14
N SER A 241 -16.22 -16.82 -5.92
CA SER A 241 -15.03 -16.09 -5.47
C SER A 241 -14.45 -15.27 -6.61
N SER A 242 -14.01 -14.04 -6.34
CA SER A 242 -13.28 -13.23 -7.32
C SER A 242 -12.13 -12.49 -6.66
N PHE A 243 -11.02 -12.40 -7.38
CA PHE A 243 -9.85 -11.61 -7.01
C PHE A 243 -9.56 -10.59 -8.13
N ILE A 244 -9.67 -9.31 -7.79
CA ILE A 244 -9.37 -8.20 -8.70
C ILE A 244 -8.02 -7.60 -8.30
N GLU A 245 -6.97 -7.97 -9.03
CA GLU A 245 -5.59 -7.52 -8.83
C GLU A 245 -5.37 -6.07 -9.32
N ASN A 246 -4.51 -5.32 -8.62
CA ASN A 246 -3.93 -4.05 -9.06
C ASN A 246 -4.93 -3.02 -9.60
N ILE A 247 -6.00 -2.73 -8.86
CA ILE A 247 -7.07 -1.80 -9.29
C ILE A 247 -6.53 -0.40 -9.60
N LYS A 248 -5.53 0.07 -8.85
CA LYS A 248 -4.87 1.37 -9.07
C LYS A 248 -4.24 1.54 -10.45
N ASP A 249 -3.80 0.46 -11.09
CA ASP A 249 -3.09 0.48 -12.37
C ASP A 249 -4.09 0.39 -13.54
N ILE A 250 -5.19 -0.33 -13.31
CA ILE A 250 -6.27 -0.52 -14.28
C ILE A 250 -7.17 0.70 -14.35
N SER A 251 -7.59 1.26 -13.21
CA SER A 251 -8.52 2.38 -13.17
C SER A 251 -7.79 3.70 -12.90
N LYS A 252 -7.32 4.33 -13.99
CA LYS A 252 -6.78 5.70 -13.91
C LYS A 252 -7.91 6.67 -13.62
N GLN A 253 -7.65 7.65 -12.75
CA GLN A 253 -8.60 8.69 -12.41
C GLN A 253 -9.13 9.34 -13.71
N ASN A 254 -10.46 9.30 -13.89
CA ASN A 254 -11.24 9.85 -15.01
C ASN A 254 -11.59 8.92 -16.18
N ASP A 255 -11.17 7.65 -16.22
CA ASP A 255 -11.61 6.72 -17.28
C ASP A 255 -12.73 5.78 -16.80
N SER A 256 -13.98 6.16 -17.11
CA SER A 256 -15.15 5.33 -16.83
C SER A 256 -15.14 3.96 -17.53
N SER A 257 -14.34 3.79 -18.59
CA SER A 257 -14.26 2.52 -19.32
C SER A 257 -13.53 1.44 -18.51
N ASP A 258 -12.55 1.82 -17.69
CA ASP A 258 -11.76 0.87 -16.90
C ASP A 258 -12.56 0.30 -15.73
N LEU A 259 -13.37 1.13 -15.06
CA LEU A 259 -14.30 0.65 -14.03
C LEU A 259 -15.35 -0.31 -14.59
N CYS A 260 -15.87 -0.05 -15.80
CA CYS A 260 -16.77 -0.99 -16.47
C CYS A 260 -16.12 -2.36 -16.71
N LYS A 261 -14.84 -2.39 -17.11
CA LYS A 261 -14.09 -3.64 -17.30
C LYS A 261 -13.93 -4.41 -15.98
N LEU A 262 -13.63 -3.70 -14.89
CA LEU A 262 -13.52 -4.32 -13.57
C LEU A 262 -14.86 -4.86 -13.07
N GLN A 263 -15.96 -4.13 -13.28
CA GLN A 263 -17.31 -4.62 -12.97
C GLN A 263 -17.69 -5.83 -13.83
N GLN A 264 -17.34 -5.82 -15.12
CA GLN A 264 -17.55 -6.97 -15.99
C GLN A 264 -16.76 -8.19 -15.49
N LYS A 265 -15.48 -8.02 -15.14
CA LYS A 265 -14.66 -9.11 -14.58
C LYS A 265 -15.28 -9.69 -13.31
N LEU A 266 -15.72 -8.84 -12.38
CA LEU A 266 -16.43 -9.30 -11.17
C LEU A 266 -17.69 -10.10 -11.52
N LEU A 267 -18.48 -9.63 -12.49
CA LEU A 267 -19.67 -10.35 -12.93
C LEU A 267 -19.30 -11.68 -13.60
N ASP A 268 -18.26 -11.73 -14.43
CA ASP A 268 -17.83 -12.96 -15.12
C ASP A 268 -17.29 -14.01 -14.13
N ASP A 269 -16.52 -13.57 -13.11
CA ASP A 269 -15.97 -14.45 -12.07
C ASP A 269 -17.09 -15.00 -11.14
N LEU A 270 -18.08 -14.17 -10.81
CA LEU A 270 -19.11 -14.49 -9.82
C LEU A 270 -20.37 -15.11 -10.45
N LEU A 271 -20.71 -14.70 -11.67
CA LEU A 271 -21.87 -15.18 -12.43
C LEU A 271 -21.35 -16.03 -13.58
N LYS A 272 -21.67 -17.32 -13.57
CA LYS A 272 -21.33 -18.27 -14.67
C LYS A 272 -22.12 -18.02 -15.96
N GLU A 273 -22.61 -16.79 -16.18
CA GLU A 273 -23.46 -16.35 -17.28
C GLU A 273 -22.70 -15.37 -18.19
N LYS A 274 -22.21 -15.86 -19.33
CA LYS A 274 -21.47 -15.04 -20.31
C LYS A 274 -22.32 -14.04 -21.11
N SER A 275 -23.63 -13.96 -20.84
CA SER A 275 -24.58 -13.13 -21.61
C SER A 275 -24.71 -11.69 -21.10
N ILE A 276 -24.27 -11.40 -19.88
CA ILE A 276 -24.43 -10.09 -19.25
C ILE A 276 -23.27 -9.18 -19.67
N ARG A 277 -23.59 -8.02 -20.24
CA ARG A 277 -22.60 -7.00 -20.60
C ARG A 277 -22.83 -5.69 -19.85
N VAL A 278 -21.76 -5.16 -19.26
CA VAL A 278 -21.75 -3.86 -18.61
C VAL A 278 -21.68 -2.74 -19.65
N GLN A 279 -22.79 -2.00 -19.79
CA GLN A 279 -22.90 -0.87 -20.73
C GLN A 279 -22.40 0.47 -20.16
N SER A 280 -22.38 0.61 -18.83
CA SER A 280 -21.90 1.80 -18.12
C SER A 280 -21.61 1.47 -16.66
N VAL A 281 -20.84 2.32 -15.96
CA VAL A 281 -20.47 2.11 -14.56
C VAL A 281 -21.70 1.98 -13.66
N LYS A 282 -22.72 2.83 -13.86
CA LYS A 282 -23.98 2.76 -13.10
C LYS A 282 -24.79 1.51 -13.43
N HIS A 283 -24.78 1.08 -14.69
CA HIS A 283 -25.42 -0.16 -15.08
C HIS A 283 -24.74 -1.37 -14.43
N GLY A 284 -23.41 -1.44 -14.46
CA GLY A 284 -22.64 -2.49 -13.79
C GLY A 284 -22.86 -2.49 -12.28
N GLN A 285 -22.97 -1.30 -11.67
CA GLN A 285 -23.31 -1.15 -10.26
C GLN A 285 -24.66 -1.79 -9.90
N SER A 286 -25.70 -1.49 -10.71
CA SER A 286 -27.03 -2.07 -10.55
C SER A 286 -27.02 -3.59 -10.75
N LEU A 287 -26.27 -4.08 -11.74
CA LEU A 287 -26.12 -5.52 -12.00
C LEU A 287 -25.46 -6.24 -10.82
N LEU A 288 -24.35 -5.72 -10.29
CA LEU A 288 -23.67 -6.29 -9.13
C LEU A 288 -24.61 -6.32 -7.92
N GLY A 289 -25.26 -5.20 -7.60
CA GLY A 289 -26.16 -5.15 -6.44
C GLY A 289 -27.39 -6.05 -6.56
N THR A 290 -27.96 -6.21 -7.75
CA THR A 290 -29.14 -7.07 -7.95
C THR A 290 -28.76 -8.54 -7.97
N LYS A 291 -27.69 -8.92 -8.68
CA LYS A 291 -27.31 -10.31 -8.92
C LYS A 291 -26.58 -10.95 -7.73
N LEU A 292 -25.88 -10.17 -6.90
CA LEU A 292 -25.11 -10.69 -5.78
C LEU A 292 -25.91 -10.74 -4.46
N SER A 293 -27.10 -10.13 -4.39
CA SER A 293 -27.89 -9.93 -3.16
C SER A 293 -28.28 -11.20 -2.40
N GLY A 294 -28.24 -12.37 -3.04
CA GLY A 294 -28.52 -13.67 -2.44
C GLY A 294 -27.34 -14.62 -2.36
N LEU A 295 -26.16 -14.22 -2.87
CA LEU A 295 -25.02 -15.12 -3.01
C LEU A 295 -24.04 -14.95 -1.86
N LYS A 296 -23.56 -16.07 -1.30
CA LYS A 296 -22.44 -16.10 -0.35
C LYS A 296 -21.12 -16.09 -1.10
N VAL A 297 -20.49 -14.91 -1.23
CA VAL A 297 -19.28 -14.73 -2.05
C VAL A 297 -18.07 -14.28 -1.24
N ILE A 298 -16.87 -14.47 -1.80
CA ILE A 298 -15.66 -13.78 -1.35
C ILE A 298 -15.10 -12.93 -2.48
N ILE A 299 -14.87 -11.65 -2.20
CA ILE A 299 -14.32 -10.70 -3.16
C ILE A 299 -13.07 -10.07 -2.56
N VAL A 300 -11.96 -10.10 -3.30
CA VAL A 300 -10.75 -9.34 -2.96
C VAL A 300 -10.57 -8.21 -3.96
N LEU A 301 -10.49 -6.99 -3.44
CA LEU A 301 -10.20 -5.78 -4.20
C LEU A 301 -8.81 -5.29 -3.82
N ASP A 302 -7.84 -5.57 -4.69
CA ASP A 302 -6.44 -5.27 -4.41
C ASP A 302 -6.02 -3.88 -4.92
N ASP A 303 -5.31 -3.17 -4.06
CA ASP A 303 -4.71 -1.86 -4.29
C ASP A 303 -5.72 -0.76 -4.65
N VAL A 304 -6.79 -0.67 -3.87
CA VAL A 304 -7.78 0.42 -3.96
C VAL A 304 -7.14 1.74 -3.54
N ASN A 305 -7.20 2.75 -4.41
CA ASN A 305 -6.60 4.07 -4.21
C ASN A 305 -7.58 5.24 -4.40
N HIS A 306 -8.85 4.98 -4.72
CA HIS A 306 -9.88 6.00 -4.88
C HIS A 306 -11.22 5.52 -4.31
N VAL A 307 -12.01 6.45 -3.73
CA VAL A 307 -13.30 6.12 -3.08
C VAL A 307 -14.28 5.52 -4.09
N ASP A 308 -14.30 6.04 -5.31
CA ASP A 308 -15.16 5.56 -6.39
C ASP A 308 -14.94 4.09 -6.75
N GLN A 309 -13.71 3.59 -6.68
CA GLN A 309 -13.42 2.19 -7.02
C GLN A 309 -14.17 1.25 -6.08
N LEU A 310 -14.10 1.51 -4.78
CA LEU A 310 -14.82 0.69 -3.80
C LEU A 310 -16.34 0.87 -3.95
N ALA A 311 -16.80 2.10 -4.17
CA ALA A 311 -18.22 2.43 -4.29
C ALA A 311 -18.89 1.77 -5.51
N TYR A 312 -18.16 1.65 -6.62
CA TYR A 312 -18.67 1.06 -7.85
C TYR A 312 -18.43 -0.44 -7.98
N LEU A 313 -17.47 -1.02 -7.25
CA LEU A 313 -17.14 -2.45 -7.30
C LEU A 313 -17.81 -3.26 -6.19
N ALA A 314 -17.91 -2.71 -4.97
CA ALA A 314 -18.49 -3.42 -3.82
C ALA A 314 -19.58 -2.64 -3.08
N GLY A 315 -19.80 -1.36 -3.39
CA GLY A 315 -21.00 -0.62 -2.98
C GLY A 315 -21.35 -0.72 -1.50
N VAL A 316 -22.57 -1.17 -1.21
CA VAL A 316 -23.13 -1.31 0.14
C VAL A 316 -23.45 -2.77 0.48
N ARG A 317 -23.69 -3.08 1.76
CA ARG A 317 -23.85 -4.45 2.24
C ARG A 317 -25.05 -5.18 1.65
N GLU A 318 -26.10 -4.44 1.31
CA GLU A 318 -27.35 -4.93 0.72
C GLU A 318 -27.15 -5.55 -0.67
N TRP A 319 -25.98 -5.34 -1.29
CA TRP A 319 -25.62 -6.00 -2.54
C TRP A 319 -25.29 -7.47 -2.38
N PHE A 320 -25.10 -7.98 -1.16
CA PHE A 320 -24.54 -9.30 -0.94
C PHE A 320 -25.42 -10.19 -0.07
N GLY A 321 -25.37 -11.49 -0.35
CA GLY A 321 -26.04 -12.50 0.46
C GLY A 321 -25.35 -12.73 1.81
N PRO A 322 -26.06 -13.33 2.78
CA PRO A 322 -25.53 -13.64 4.11
C PRO A 322 -24.22 -14.45 4.05
N GLY A 323 -23.28 -14.10 4.93
CA GLY A 323 -21.99 -14.79 5.03
C GLY A 323 -20.94 -14.36 3.99
N THR A 324 -21.21 -13.30 3.22
CA THR A 324 -20.25 -12.75 2.24
C THR A 324 -19.08 -12.03 2.91
N ARG A 325 -17.89 -12.11 2.30
CA ARG A 325 -16.66 -11.42 2.74
C ARG A 325 -16.07 -10.57 1.62
N ILE A 326 -15.78 -9.31 1.93
CA ILE A 326 -15.10 -8.38 1.02
C ILE A 326 -13.79 -7.95 1.68
N LEU A 327 -12.67 -8.27 1.04
CA LEU A 327 -11.34 -7.90 1.49
C LEU A 327 -10.82 -6.78 0.59
N VAL A 328 -10.33 -5.69 1.18
CA VAL A 328 -9.84 -4.53 0.45
C VAL A 328 -8.41 -4.25 0.88
N THR A 329 -7.45 -4.28 -0.05
CA THR A 329 -6.09 -3.83 0.26
C THR A 329 -5.92 -2.36 -0.13
N THR A 330 -5.30 -1.56 0.73
CA THR A 330 -5.03 -0.15 0.41
C THR A 330 -3.82 0.41 1.18
N THR A 331 -3.23 1.45 0.61
CA THR A 331 -2.23 2.31 1.27
C THR A 331 -2.85 3.55 1.90
N ASN A 332 -4.19 3.72 1.88
CA ASN A 332 -4.86 4.88 2.44
C ASN A 332 -6.08 4.48 3.28
N LYS A 333 -5.99 4.65 4.61
CA LYS A 333 -7.07 4.32 5.54
C LYS A 333 -8.35 5.12 5.28
N ASP A 334 -8.25 6.35 4.75
CA ASP A 334 -9.42 7.21 4.55
C ASP A 334 -10.40 6.67 3.51
N LEU A 335 -9.94 5.81 2.61
CA LEU A 335 -10.80 5.17 1.60
C LEU A 335 -11.80 4.19 2.21
N LEU A 336 -11.56 3.75 3.45
CA LEU A 336 -12.37 2.74 4.13
C LEU A 336 -13.49 3.36 4.99
N ASN A 337 -13.34 4.62 5.41
CA ASN A 337 -14.31 5.32 6.25
C ASN A 337 -15.70 5.46 5.60
N PRO A 338 -15.85 5.84 4.31
CA PRO A 338 -17.17 6.08 3.72
C PRO A 338 -18.03 4.82 3.60
N HIS A 339 -17.43 3.63 3.63
CA HIS A 339 -18.12 2.36 3.37
C HIS A 339 -18.43 1.57 4.65
N LYS A 340 -18.19 2.17 5.83
CA LYS A 340 -18.38 1.53 7.14
C LYS A 340 -17.72 0.14 7.18
N ILE A 341 -16.45 0.09 6.79
CA ILE A 341 -15.62 -1.10 6.96
C ILE A 341 -15.70 -1.56 8.41
N ASN A 342 -15.94 -2.87 8.59
CA ASN A 342 -16.18 -3.45 9.90
C ASN A 342 -14.91 -3.43 10.75
N GLU A 343 -13.80 -3.84 10.14
CA GLU A 343 -12.53 -4.10 10.82
C GLU A 343 -11.38 -3.75 9.87
N ILE A 344 -10.28 -3.22 10.43
CA ILE A 344 -9.08 -2.89 9.68
C ILE A 344 -7.91 -3.68 10.27
N TYR A 345 -7.26 -4.50 9.44
CA TYR A 345 -6.00 -5.14 9.74
C TYR A 345 -4.84 -4.26 9.27
N LEU A 346 -3.95 -3.90 10.19
CA LEU A 346 -2.75 -3.11 9.90
C LEU A 346 -1.55 -4.04 9.73
N CYS A 347 -0.98 -4.06 8.52
CA CYS A 347 0.26 -4.78 8.26
C CYS A 347 1.44 -4.08 8.94
N GLU A 348 2.24 -4.88 9.65
CA GLU A 348 3.50 -4.47 10.26
C GLU A 348 4.70 -5.00 9.46
N GLU A 349 5.86 -4.39 9.66
CA GLU A 349 7.14 -4.87 9.16
C GLU A 349 7.47 -6.28 9.69
N LEU A 350 8.25 -7.04 8.93
CA LEU A 350 8.78 -8.33 9.38
C LEU A 350 9.86 -8.13 10.43
N LYS A 351 9.84 -8.93 11.50
CA LYS A 351 10.77 -8.79 12.63
C LYS A 351 11.73 -9.98 12.71
N GLY A 352 12.96 -9.71 13.14
CA GLY A 352 13.95 -10.73 13.49
C GLY A 352 14.13 -11.81 12.43
N ASP A 353 13.85 -13.06 12.82
CA ASP A 353 14.08 -14.25 12.00
C ASP A 353 13.17 -14.32 10.77
N GLU A 354 11.96 -13.73 10.80
CA GLU A 354 11.06 -13.71 9.64
C GLU A 354 11.69 -12.89 8.49
N ALA A 355 12.20 -11.70 8.81
CA ALA A 355 12.85 -10.83 7.84
C ALA A 355 14.13 -11.45 7.28
N LEU A 356 14.93 -12.09 8.15
CA LEU A 356 16.14 -12.79 7.74
C LEU A 356 15.82 -13.98 6.82
N SER A 357 14.85 -14.81 7.19
CA SER A 357 14.45 -15.97 6.39
C SER A 357 13.90 -15.56 5.02
N LEU A 358 13.08 -14.50 4.94
CA LEU A 358 12.60 -13.98 3.65
C LEU A 358 13.76 -13.51 2.76
N PHE A 359 14.68 -12.71 3.31
CA PHE A 359 15.88 -12.29 2.57
C PHE A 359 16.71 -13.48 2.09
N CYS A 360 16.94 -14.47 2.96
CA CYS A 360 17.74 -15.64 2.63
C CYS A 360 17.08 -16.50 1.53
N GLN A 361 15.75 -16.59 1.48
CA GLN A 361 15.08 -17.27 0.38
C GLN A 361 15.38 -16.63 -0.97
N SER A 362 15.38 -15.29 -1.06
CA SER A 362 15.73 -14.59 -2.30
C SER A 362 17.22 -14.63 -2.61
N ALA A 363 18.08 -14.55 -1.60
CA ALA A 363 19.54 -14.49 -1.78
C ALA A 363 20.22 -15.85 -1.99
N PHE A 364 19.73 -16.89 -1.31
CA PHE A 364 20.38 -18.20 -1.24
C PHE A 364 19.47 -19.37 -1.64
N GLN A 365 18.18 -19.14 -1.89
CA GLN A 365 17.18 -20.18 -2.19
C GLN A 365 16.91 -21.13 -1.01
N HIS A 366 17.23 -20.71 0.22
CA HIS A 366 16.92 -21.42 1.47
C HIS A 366 16.76 -20.43 2.65
N ASN A 367 16.21 -20.89 3.78
CA ASN A 367 15.70 -20.01 4.85
C ASN A 367 16.76 -19.46 5.82
N HIS A 368 18.04 -19.68 5.58
CA HIS A 368 19.14 -19.26 6.45
C HIS A 368 20.32 -18.73 5.65
N PRO A 369 21.23 -17.93 6.25
CA PRO A 369 22.43 -17.48 5.56
C PRO A 369 23.38 -18.64 5.24
N ALA A 370 24.13 -18.53 4.13
CA ALA A 370 25.28 -19.38 3.90
C ALA A 370 26.41 -19.05 4.90
N HIS A 371 27.25 -20.04 5.23
CA HIS A 371 28.37 -19.87 6.15
C HIS A 371 29.30 -18.73 5.70
N GLY A 372 29.56 -17.77 6.57
CA GLY A 372 30.36 -16.56 6.30
C GLY A 372 29.55 -15.34 5.85
N TYR A 373 28.28 -15.51 5.50
CA TYR A 373 27.37 -14.42 5.09
C TYR A 373 26.43 -13.95 6.19
N GLU A 374 26.50 -14.51 7.41
CA GLU A 374 25.56 -14.25 8.50
C GLU A 374 25.55 -12.77 8.88
N LYS A 375 26.73 -12.17 9.06
CA LYS A 375 26.85 -10.76 9.43
C LYS A 375 26.34 -9.84 8.32
N LEU A 376 26.72 -10.12 7.07
CA LEU A 376 26.29 -9.31 5.92
C LEU A 376 24.78 -9.41 5.71
N SER A 377 24.21 -10.60 5.83
CA SER A 377 22.76 -10.82 5.74
C SER A 377 22.02 -10.00 6.80
N ASN A 378 22.47 -10.05 8.06
CA ASN A 378 21.90 -9.24 9.13
C ASN A 378 22.02 -7.73 8.87
N ASP A 379 23.15 -7.26 8.34
CA ASP A 379 23.33 -5.84 8.03
C ASP A 379 22.43 -5.36 6.87
N ILE A 380 22.15 -6.22 5.89
CA ILE A 380 21.20 -5.94 4.80
C ILE A 380 19.76 -5.97 5.30
N VAL A 381 19.40 -6.95 6.12
CA VAL A 381 18.07 -7.03 6.74
C VAL A 381 17.78 -5.79 7.58
N LYS A 382 18.77 -5.31 8.34
CA LYS A 382 18.68 -4.03 9.06
C LYS A 382 18.48 -2.83 8.14
N LEU A 383 19.14 -2.81 6.98
CA LEU A 383 18.97 -1.73 6.00
C LEU A 383 17.55 -1.72 5.39
N ALA A 384 16.98 -2.91 5.16
CA ALA A 384 15.62 -3.05 4.68
C ALA A 384 14.55 -2.75 5.75
N ASP A 385 14.95 -2.73 7.02
CA ASP A 385 14.12 -2.48 8.22
C ASP A 385 12.81 -3.29 8.23
N GLY A 386 12.90 -4.56 7.82
CA GLY A 386 11.76 -5.48 7.82
C GLY A 386 10.76 -5.29 6.67
N LEU A 387 11.01 -4.39 5.71
CA LEU A 387 10.14 -4.19 4.54
C LEU A 387 10.29 -5.35 3.53
N PRO A 388 9.25 -6.19 3.30
CA PRO A 388 9.33 -7.36 2.41
C PRO A 388 9.79 -7.05 0.99
N LEU A 389 9.31 -5.95 0.41
CA LEU A 389 9.73 -5.50 -0.92
C LEU A 389 11.26 -5.31 -0.99
N ALA A 390 11.84 -4.62 -0.01
CA ALA A 390 13.27 -4.34 0.02
C ALA A 390 14.08 -5.62 0.26
N LEU A 391 13.63 -6.50 1.15
CA LEU A 391 14.27 -7.78 1.42
C LEU A 391 14.37 -8.65 0.15
N ASN A 392 13.29 -8.74 -0.63
CA ASN A 392 13.26 -9.53 -1.87
C ASN A 392 14.13 -8.93 -2.96
N VAL A 393 14.09 -7.60 -3.15
CA VAL A 393 14.91 -6.91 -4.16
C VAL A 393 16.40 -7.04 -3.82
N TYR A 394 16.78 -6.79 -2.57
CA TYR A 394 18.18 -6.91 -2.14
C TYR A 394 18.66 -8.35 -2.21
N GLY A 395 17.85 -9.32 -1.79
CA GLY A 395 18.21 -10.74 -1.89
C GLY A 395 18.42 -11.16 -3.34
N SER A 396 17.51 -10.79 -4.24
CA SER A 396 17.62 -11.08 -5.67
C SER A 396 18.86 -10.43 -6.31
N LEU A 397 19.16 -9.18 -5.94
CA LEU A 397 20.34 -8.45 -6.42
C LEU A 397 21.66 -9.14 -6.04
N LEU A 398 21.67 -9.77 -4.87
CA LEU A 398 22.85 -10.39 -4.27
C LEU A 398 22.97 -11.90 -4.54
N CYS A 399 21.91 -12.50 -5.10
CA CYS A 399 21.87 -13.92 -5.40
C CYS A 399 23.01 -14.34 -6.33
N GLY A 400 23.76 -15.37 -5.92
CA GLY A 400 24.89 -15.92 -6.68
C GLY A 400 26.12 -15.01 -6.76
N LYS A 401 26.21 -13.96 -5.95
CA LYS A 401 27.36 -13.04 -5.89
C LYS A 401 28.31 -13.41 -4.74
N ASP A 402 29.59 -13.06 -4.89
CA ASP A 402 30.60 -13.30 -3.86
C ASP A 402 30.57 -12.27 -2.73
N GLU A 403 31.27 -12.56 -1.64
CA GLU A 403 31.29 -11.76 -0.41
C GLU A 403 31.81 -10.33 -0.63
N ASN A 404 32.78 -10.12 -1.53
CA ASN A 404 33.32 -8.78 -1.79
C ASN A 404 32.27 -7.93 -2.51
N TYR A 405 31.57 -8.52 -3.47
CA TYR A 405 30.43 -7.87 -4.11
C TYR A 405 29.35 -7.47 -3.09
N TRP A 406 29.02 -8.36 -2.15
CA TRP A 406 28.05 -8.05 -1.08
C TRP A 406 28.50 -6.87 -0.22
N LYS A 407 29.77 -6.84 0.18
CA LYS A 407 30.35 -5.73 0.98
C LYS A 407 30.26 -4.41 0.25
N ASP A 408 30.61 -4.36 -1.03
CA ASP A 408 30.56 -3.13 -1.81
C ASP A 408 29.13 -2.72 -2.17
N MET A 409 28.25 -3.68 -2.45
CA MET A 409 26.84 -3.41 -2.68
C MET A 409 26.15 -2.89 -1.40
N LEU A 410 26.47 -3.42 -0.23
CA LEU A 410 25.94 -2.93 1.05
C LEU A 410 26.36 -1.47 1.29
N LYS A 411 27.60 -1.09 1.00
CA LYS A 411 28.04 0.32 1.07
C LYS A 411 27.22 1.17 0.10
N LYS A 412 27.08 0.71 -1.14
CA LYS A 412 26.31 1.41 -2.17
C LYS A 412 24.85 1.60 -1.77
N LEU A 413 24.18 0.57 -1.25
CA LEU A 413 22.76 0.62 -0.86
C LEU A 413 22.51 1.53 0.36
N ARG A 414 23.49 1.65 1.28
CA ARG A 414 23.43 2.63 2.37
C ARG A 414 23.48 4.06 1.85
N GLU A 415 24.24 4.28 0.79
CA GLU A 415 24.38 5.60 0.20
C GLU A 415 23.22 5.97 -0.73
N TYR A 416 22.87 5.03 -1.61
CA TYR A 416 21.93 5.12 -2.72
C TYR A 416 20.94 3.96 -2.65
N PRO A 417 19.69 4.21 -2.27
CA PRO A 417 18.70 3.15 -2.22
C PRO A 417 18.42 2.63 -3.63
N ASP A 418 18.05 1.36 -3.73
CA ASP A 418 17.76 0.74 -5.02
C ASP A 418 16.58 1.41 -5.72
N LYS A 419 16.72 1.66 -7.04
CA LYS A 419 15.74 2.38 -7.84
C LYS A 419 14.39 1.67 -7.92
N GLU A 420 14.37 0.34 -7.90
CA GLU A 420 13.14 -0.45 -7.93
C GLU A 420 12.35 -0.26 -6.63
N VAL A 421 13.05 -0.34 -5.49
CA VAL A 421 12.44 -0.11 -4.17
C VAL A 421 11.89 1.31 -4.09
N LEU A 422 12.69 2.31 -4.46
CA LEU A 422 12.26 3.71 -4.44
C LEU A 422 11.07 3.97 -5.37
N GLY A 423 11.11 3.46 -6.60
CA GLY A 423 10.04 3.67 -7.56
C GLY A 423 8.68 3.17 -7.06
N ARG A 424 8.66 2.08 -6.28
CA ARG A 424 7.43 1.54 -5.66
C ARG A 424 6.93 2.35 -4.46
N LEU A 425 7.82 2.99 -3.70
CA LEU A 425 7.46 3.88 -2.59
C LEU A 425 6.99 5.25 -3.12
N GLU A 426 7.63 5.74 -4.18
CA GLU A 426 7.40 7.07 -4.77
C GLU A 426 5.97 7.23 -5.33
N VAL A 427 5.31 6.13 -5.72
CA VAL A 427 3.91 6.15 -6.22
C VAL A 427 2.95 6.82 -5.23
N VAL A 428 3.13 6.60 -3.92
CA VAL A 428 2.27 7.23 -2.90
C VAL A 428 2.61 8.71 -2.77
N TYR A 429 3.90 9.04 -2.77
CA TYR A 429 4.39 10.43 -2.72
C TYR A 429 3.90 11.28 -3.91
N ALA A 430 3.97 10.74 -5.13
CA ALA A 430 3.55 11.43 -6.36
C ALA A 430 2.06 11.80 -6.39
N ARG A 431 1.25 11.26 -5.47
CA ARG A 431 -0.18 11.55 -5.32
C ARG A 431 -0.51 12.51 -4.19
N LEU A 432 0.47 12.85 -3.36
CA LEU A 432 0.31 13.90 -2.36
C LEU A 432 0.10 15.25 -3.04
N ASP A 433 -0.71 16.10 -2.43
CA ASP A 433 -0.79 17.50 -2.83
C ASP A 433 0.49 18.25 -2.45
N ARG A 434 0.62 19.49 -2.91
CA ARG A 434 1.83 20.30 -2.71
C ARG A 434 2.18 20.48 -1.23
N ASP A 435 1.20 20.81 -0.40
CA ASP A 435 1.44 21.11 1.02
C ASP A 435 1.81 19.85 1.79
N GLN A 436 1.19 18.71 1.44
CA GLN A 436 1.54 17.40 1.97
C GLN A 436 2.96 16.97 1.57
N ARG A 437 3.38 17.21 0.31
CA ARG A 437 4.74 16.91 -0.15
C ARG A 437 5.78 17.72 0.60
N ASP A 438 5.53 19.03 0.71
CA ASP A 438 6.42 19.93 1.43
C ASP A 438 6.53 19.46 2.90
N ALA A 439 5.40 19.24 3.59
CA ALA A 439 5.41 18.75 4.97
C ALA A 439 6.17 17.43 5.12
N PHE A 440 5.97 16.48 4.20
CA PHE A 440 6.63 15.18 4.22
C PHE A 440 8.16 15.28 4.05
N ILE A 441 8.63 16.09 3.08
CA ILE A 441 10.06 16.36 2.88
C ILE A 441 10.65 17.05 4.12
N TYR A 442 9.98 18.05 4.68
CA TYR A 442 10.45 18.73 5.90
C TYR A 442 10.59 17.77 7.08
N ILE A 443 9.63 16.85 7.24
CA ILE A 443 9.71 15.82 8.28
C ILE A 443 10.91 14.91 8.04
N ALA A 444 11.11 14.44 6.80
CA ALA A 444 12.21 13.58 6.43
C ALA A 444 13.59 14.19 6.67
N CYS A 445 13.76 15.48 6.38
CA CYS A 445 15.04 16.15 6.54
C CYS A 445 15.35 16.51 8.00
N PHE A 446 14.36 16.97 8.76
CA PHE A 446 14.65 17.69 10.01
C PHE A 446 13.89 17.20 11.24
N LEU A 447 12.70 16.62 11.06
CA LEU A 447 11.72 16.47 12.14
C LEU A 447 11.43 15.02 12.51
N LYS A 448 12.03 14.05 11.82
CA LYS A 448 12.05 12.64 12.27
C LYS A 448 12.60 12.56 13.70
N GLY A 449 11.87 11.88 14.58
CA GLY A 449 12.18 11.69 16.00
C GLY A 449 11.82 12.84 16.91
N ARG A 450 11.21 13.91 16.38
CA ARG A 450 10.79 15.05 17.20
C ARG A 450 9.38 14.86 17.71
N ASN A 451 9.08 15.50 18.84
CA ASN A 451 7.73 15.48 19.41
C ASN A 451 6.71 16.08 18.43
N LYS A 452 5.56 15.42 18.31
CA LYS A 452 4.48 15.76 17.38
C LYS A 452 4.03 17.21 17.45
N ASP A 453 3.83 17.76 18.63
CA ASP A 453 3.35 19.14 18.78
C ASP A 453 4.39 20.16 18.34
N LEU A 454 5.68 19.87 18.58
CA LEU A 454 6.78 20.66 18.05
C LEU A 454 6.80 20.62 16.51
N VAL A 455 6.64 19.44 15.91
CA VAL A 455 6.59 19.29 14.45
C VAL A 455 5.43 20.10 13.86
N LYS A 456 4.22 19.99 14.43
CA LYS A 456 3.05 20.78 14.03
C LYS A 456 3.30 22.29 14.17
N GLY A 457 3.93 22.72 15.26
CA GLY A 457 4.29 24.13 15.47
C GLY A 457 5.24 24.66 14.40
N ILE A 458 6.27 23.89 14.05
CA ILE A 458 7.24 24.25 13.01
C ILE A 458 6.56 24.33 11.64
N LEU A 459 5.79 23.31 11.26
CA LEU A 459 5.04 23.29 9.99
C LEU A 459 4.06 24.47 9.87
N THR A 460 3.38 24.84 10.97
CA THR A 460 2.53 26.05 11.01
C THR A 460 3.35 27.32 10.74
N SER A 461 4.53 27.43 11.37
CA SER A 461 5.36 28.62 11.28
C SER A 461 5.92 28.88 9.88
N ILE A 462 6.06 27.83 9.07
CA ILE A 462 6.49 27.91 7.66
C ILE A 462 5.31 28.05 6.69
N GLY A 463 4.09 28.23 7.21
CA GLY A 463 2.89 28.51 6.41
C GLY A 463 2.20 27.28 5.82
N LEU A 464 2.51 26.08 6.31
CA LEU A 464 1.82 24.85 5.93
C LEU A 464 0.61 24.58 6.84
N TYR A 465 -0.19 23.59 6.46
CA TYR A 465 -1.39 23.17 7.19
C TYR A 465 -1.15 21.85 7.94
N PRO A 466 -0.51 21.88 9.13
CA PRO A 466 -0.11 20.66 9.81
C PRO A 466 -1.27 19.80 10.25
N GLU A 467 -2.41 20.36 10.68
CA GLU A 467 -3.51 19.52 11.20
C GLU A 467 -4.03 18.52 10.15
N CYS A 468 -4.36 18.98 8.94
CA CYS A 468 -4.77 18.08 7.86
C CYS A 468 -3.58 17.29 7.29
N GLY A 469 -2.44 17.95 7.06
CA GLY A 469 -1.26 17.30 6.49
C GLY A 469 -0.76 16.13 7.34
N PHE A 470 -0.74 16.26 8.66
CA PHE A 470 -0.30 15.19 9.56
C PHE A 470 -1.22 13.97 9.49
N THR A 471 -2.53 14.21 9.60
CA THR A 471 -3.54 13.16 9.50
C THR A 471 -3.48 12.44 8.16
N ASP A 472 -3.37 13.20 7.08
CA ASP A 472 -3.27 12.67 5.72
C ASP A 472 -2.03 11.81 5.49
N LEU A 473 -0.87 12.24 6.01
CA LEU A 473 0.38 11.48 5.91
C LEU A 473 0.34 10.20 6.77
N MET A 474 -0.26 10.26 7.96
CA MET A 474 -0.48 9.09 8.82
C MET A 474 -1.43 8.07 8.17
N ASN A 475 -2.56 8.53 7.62
CA ASN A 475 -3.55 7.67 6.97
C ASN A 475 -3.00 7.01 5.71
N LYS A 476 -1.99 7.62 5.08
CA LYS A 476 -1.22 7.08 3.95
C LYS A 476 0.01 6.24 4.35
N PHE A 477 0.21 5.99 5.64
CA PHE A 477 1.34 5.22 6.19
C PHE A 477 2.72 5.77 5.82
N LEU A 478 2.82 7.09 5.61
CA LEU A 478 4.08 7.76 5.31
C LEU A 478 4.83 8.18 6.56
N ILE A 479 4.08 8.45 7.64
CA ILE A 479 4.61 8.75 8.97
C ILE A 479 3.81 7.98 10.03
N THR A 480 4.43 7.76 11.18
CA THR A 480 3.80 7.18 12.37
C THR A 480 4.11 8.03 13.59
N ILE A 481 3.37 7.81 14.68
CA ILE A 481 3.66 8.40 15.98
C ILE A 481 3.96 7.24 16.92
N ASN A 482 5.10 7.28 17.58
CA ASN A 482 5.46 6.24 18.54
C ASN A 482 4.79 6.48 19.90
N ILE A 483 5.01 5.57 20.85
CA ILE A 483 4.44 5.65 22.21
C ILE A 483 4.89 6.89 23.01
N GLU A 484 5.97 7.56 22.60
CA GLU A 484 6.51 8.78 23.22
C GLU A 484 5.99 10.06 22.54
N ASP A 485 4.99 9.94 21.67
CA ASP A 485 4.43 11.03 20.87
C ASP A 485 5.47 11.70 19.94
N ASN A 486 6.49 10.94 19.53
CA ASN A 486 7.49 11.37 18.56
C ASN A 486 7.10 10.90 17.15
N VAL A 487 7.34 11.79 16.18
CA VAL A 487 7.07 11.57 14.76
C VAL A 487 8.12 10.64 14.18
N TRP A 488 7.71 9.54 13.57
CA TRP A 488 8.61 8.57 12.96
C TRP A 488 8.24 8.32 11.50
N MET A 489 9.22 7.85 10.73
CA MET A 489 9.03 7.41 9.36
C MET A 489 10.06 6.33 9.04
N HIS A 490 9.67 5.41 8.16
CA HIS A 490 10.52 4.32 7.73
C HIS A 490 11.79 4.85 7.04
N ASP A 491 12.94 4.23 7.30
CA ASP A 491 14.24 4.69 6.80
C ASP A 491 14.28 4.79 5.27
N LEU A 492 13.76 3.79 4.55
CA LEU A 492 13.62 3.83 3.09
C LEU A 492 12.74 4.99 2.57
N LEU A 493 11.70 5.41 3.30
CA LEU A 493 10.91 6.59 2.93
C LEU A 493 11.72 7.87 3.10
N GLN A 494 12.51 7.97 4.18
CA GLN A 494 13.41 9.10 4.40
C GLN A 494 14.46 9.19 3.30
N GLN A 495 15.07 8.05 2.95
CA GLN A 495 16.06 7.97 1.88
C GLN A 495 15.46 8.31 0.51
N MET A 496 14.21 7.92 0.25
CA MET A 496 13.47 8.33 -0.95
C MET A 496 13.35 9.85 -1.03
N CYS A 497 12.99 10.53 0.05
CA CYS A 497 12.90 12.00 0.08
C CYS A 497 14.25 12.65 -0.25
N TRP A 498 15.35 12.11 0.28
CA TRP A 498 16.70 12.62 -0.03
C TRP A 498 17.07 12.46 -1.50
N GLU A 499 16.72 11.32 -2.11
CA GLU A 499 16.97 11.11 -3.54
C GLU A 499 16.10 12.01 -4.43
N ILE A 500 14.86 12.29 -4.03
CA ILE A 500 13.98 13.26 -4.72
C ILE A 500 14.62 14.66 -4.67
N LEU A 501 15.03 15.12 -3.49
CA LEU A 501 15.70 16.42 -3.34
C LEU A 501 17.01 16.51 -4.13
N ARG A 502 17.77 15.42 -4.20
CA ARG A 502 18.99 15.36 -5.00
C ARG A 502 18.71 15.50 -6.49
N LYS A 503 17.67 14.84 -7.01
CA LYS A 503 17.24 14.99 -8.41
C LYS A 503 16.82 16.43 -8.69
N GLU A 504 15.99 17.00 -7.82
CA GLU A 504 15.57 18.41 -7.94
C GLU A 504 16.78 19.37 -7.90
N SER A 505 17.79 19.10 -7.06
CA SER A 505 19.04 19.86 -7.03
C SER A 505 19.73 19.93 -8.38
N HIS A 506 19.78 18.82 -9.11
CA HIS A 506 20.43 18.74 -10.41
C HIS A 506 19.66 19.52 -11.47
N ASP A 507 18.32 19.52 -11.40
CA ASP A 507 17.45 20.25 -12.32
C ASP A 507 17.50 21.78 -12.12
N TYR A 508 17.95 22.27 -10.96
CA TYR A 508 18.09 23.69 -10.63
C TYR A 508 19.54 24.23 -10.64
N ASP A 509 20.46 23.64 -11.40
CA ASP A 509 21.89 24.02 -11.42
C ASP A 509 22.54 24.05 -10.02
N GLY A 510 22.08 23.17 -9.10
CA GLY A 510 22.55 23.12 -7.72
C GLY A 510 21.88 24.11 -6.77
N LYS A 511 20.90 24.94 -7.17
CA LYS A 511 20.28 25.98 -6.30
C LYS A 511 19.50 25.48 -5.09
N LEU A 512 19.22 24.18 -5.03
CA LEU A 512 18.52 23.49 -3.95
C LEU A 512 19.41 22.33 -3.51
N ILE A 513 20.11 22.41 -2.38
CA ILE A 513 21.10 21.37 -2.01
C ILE A 513 20.66 20.65 -0.75
N ALA A 514 20.38 19.35 -0.88
CA ALA A 514 20.28 18.42 0.24
C ALA A 514 21.69 17.98 0.63
N ILE A 515 22.15 18.38 1.81
CA ILE A 515 23.45 18.02 2.38
C ILE A 515 23.26 16.74 3.18
N LYS A 516 23.78 15.63 2.66
CA LYS A 516 23.75 14.32 3.33
C LYS A 516 25.14 13.93 3.85
N TYR A 517 26.21 14.30 3.15
CA TYR A 517 27.59 13.92 3.49
C TYR A 517 28.52 15.14 3.66
N HIS A 518 29.62 14.94 4.37
CA HIS A 518 30.68 15.95 4.52
C HIS A 518 31.26 16.40 3.17
N GLU A 519 31.30 15.51 2.17
CA GLU A 519 31.79 15.82 0.82
C GLU A 519 30.88 16.79 0.06
N ASP A 520 29.56 16.75 0.30
CA ASP A 520 28.61 17.73 -0.25
C ASP A 520 28.94 19.13 0.28
N ILE A 521 29.28 19.23 1.57
CA ILE A 521 29.72 20.49 2.20
C ILE A 521 31.00 21.02 1.54
N VAL A 522 31.99 20.15 1.31
CA VAL A 522 33.26 20.53 0.67
C VAL A 522 33.04 21.00 -0.77
N ASN A 523 32.18 20.33 -1.54
CA ASN A 523 31.84 20.73 -2.91
C ASN A 523 31.08 22.07 -2.96
N ILE A 524 30.18 22.33 -2.02
CA ILE A 524 29.44 23.60 -1.91
C ILE A 524 30.35 24.75 -1.50
N LEU A 525 31.22 24.53 -0.51
CA LEU A 525 32.19 25.54 -0.07
C LEU A 525 33.22 25.88 -1.15
N SER A 526 33.53 24.90 -2.01
CA SER A 526 34.44 25.07 -3.14
C SER A 526 33.80 25.82 -4.33
N SER A 527 32.47 25.75 -4.50
CA SER A 527 31.76 26.33 -5.65
C SER A 527 31.33 27.81 -5.48
N LYS A 528 31.53 28.41 -4.29
CA LYS A 528 31.28 29.83 -3.96
C LYS A 528 30.03 30.50 -4.60
N PRO A 529 28.80 30.00 -4.41
CA PRO A 529 27.69 30.53 -5.21
C PRO A 529 26.73 31.41 -4.38
N GLU A 530 25.98 32.27 -5.09
CA GLU A 530 25.43 33.52 -4.51
C GLU A 530 24.04 33.44 -3.86
N ASN A 531 23.24 32.36 -3.96
CA ASN A 531 21.92 32.22 -3.30
C ASN A 531 21.43 30.76 -3.24
N PHE A 532 21.15 30.18 -2.05
CA PHE A 532 20.59 28.82 -1.88
C PHE A 532 19.59 28.70 -0.71
N ILE A 533 18.70 27.69 -0.80
CA ILE A 533 17.97 27.10 0.34
C ILE A 533 18.68 25.78 0.71
N LEU A 534 19.12 25.65 1.96
CA LEU A 534 19.89 24.51 2.47
C LEU A 534 18.96 23.50 3.18
N TYR A 535 18.97 22.25 2.75
CA TYR A 535 18.37 21.13 3.49
C TYR A 535 19.48 20.30 4.14
N LEU A 536 19.63 20.37 5.47
CA LEU A 536 20.68 19.68 6.23
C LEU A 536 20.11 18.44 6.93
N ASP A 537 20.72 17.27 6.71
CA ASP A 537 20.45 16.08 7.52
C ASP A 537 21.09 16.24 8.91
N CYS A 538 20.26 16.36 9.95
CA CYS A 538 20.71 16.52 11.34
C CYS A 538 20.81 15.18 12.11
N THR A 539 20.67 14.03 11.46
CA THR A 539 20.60 12.71 12.14
C THR A 539 21.96 12.05 12.38
N HIS A 540 23.05 12.56 11.80
CA HIS A 540 24.39 12.01 12.00
C HIS A 540 25.01 12.48 13.35
N PRO A 541 25.52 11.57 14.22
CA PRO A 541 26.03 11.91 15.55
C PRO A 541 27.18 12.93 15.55
N GLU A 542 28.04 12.87 14.52
CA GLU A 542 29.15 13.81 14.34
C GLU A 542 28.72 15.18 13.78
N LEU A 543 27.60 15.25 13.05
CA LEU A 543 27.02 16.50 12.53
C LEU A 543 26.15 17.19 13.60
N GLY A 544 25.46 16.43 14.45
CA GLY A 544 24.65 16.96 15.55
C GLY A 544 25.44 17.73 16.62
N SER A 545 26.74 17.50 16.72
CA SER A 545 27.64 18.22 17.63
C SER A 545 28.43 19.36 16.98
N LYS A 546 28.46 19.45 15.65
CA LYS A 546 29.29 20.42 14.89
C LYS A 546 28.54 21.33 13.91
N ILE A 547 27.23 21.22 13.74
CA ILE A 547 26.46 22.21 12.98
C ILE A 547 26.16 23.43 13.87
N VAL A 548 27.16 24.30 13.99
CA VAL A 548 26.99 25.73 14.34
C VAL A 548 27.62 26.54 13.22
N TYR A 549 27.03 26.51 12.03
CA TYR A 549 27.34 27.48 10.98
C TYR A 549 26.04 28.07 10.45
N GLY A 550 25.89 29.38 10.63
CA GLY A 550 24.71 30.15 10.21
C GLY A 550 24.19 31.08 11.30
N LEU A 551 24.22 30.69 12.58
CA LEU A 551 23.80 31.55 13.69
C LEU A 551 24.70 32.79 13.84
N PRO A 552 26.05 32.69 13.91
CA PRO A 552 26.88 33.88 14.09
C PRO A 552 26.77 34.83 12.90
N TYR A 553 26.73 34.30 11.68
CA TYR A 553 26.62 35.11 10.46
C TYR A 553 25.26 35.80 10.32
N LYS A 554 24.17 35.06 10.57
CA LYS A 554 22.80 35.59 10.60
C LYS A 554 22.64 36.63 11.71
N ASP A 555 23.14 36.36 12.91
CA ASP A 555 23.07 37.27 14.05
C ASP A 555 23.92 38.52 13.84
N LEU A 556 25.06 38.42 13.16
CA LEU A 556 25.88 39.57 12.75
C LEU A 556 25.14 40.42 11.71
N ILE A 557 24.59 39.83 10.65
CA ILE A 557 23.81 40.55 9.64
C ILE A 557 22.56 41.18 10.24
N TRP A 558 21.79 40.45 11.05
CA TRP A 558 20.65 41.00 11.77
C TRP A 558 21.08 42.08 12.77
N GLY A 559 22.25 41.95 13.38
CA GLY A 559 22.86 42.99 14.21
C GLY A 559 23.08 44.28 13.43
N VAL A 560 23.62 44.20 12.21
CA VAL A 560 23.85 45.37 11.33
C VAL A 560 22.53 45.97 10.83
N THR A 561 21.56 45.16 10.41
CA THR A 561 20.28 45.65 9.87
C THR A 561 19.41 46.27 10.97
N THR A 562 19.45 45.72 12.19
CA THR A 562 18.65 46.18 13.33
C THR A 562 19.30 47.28 14.16
N ALA A 563 20.58 47.58 13.94
CA ALA A 563 21.31 48.66 14.61
C ALA A 563 20.59 49.98 14.43
N ARG A 564 20.27 50.67 15.54
CA ARG A 564 19.46 51.91 15.53
C ARG A 564 20.30 53.18 15.52
N THR A 565 21.56 53.07 15.92
CA THR A 565 22.52 54.17 16.03
C THR A 565 23.70 53.90 15.10
N GLN A 566 24.34 54.97 14.60
CA GLN A 566 25.50 54.86 13.71
C GLN A 566 26.65 54.10 14.36
N GLN A 567 26.95 54.38 15.63
CA GLN A 567 28.00 53.68 16.39
C GLN A 567 27.76 52.16 16.45
N TRP A 568 26.56 51.74 16.85
CA TRP A 568 26.20 50.32 16.88
C TRP A 568 26.26 49.65 15.49
N PHE A 569 25.92 50.39 14.44
CA PHE A 569 26.05 49.91 13.07
C PHE A 569 27.52 49.67 12.69
N GLU A 570 28.40 50.62 13.00
CA GLU A 570 29.84 50.52 12.75
C GLU A 570 30.50 49.39 13.56
N ASP A 571 30.13 49.23 14.83
CA ASP A 571 30.61 48.14 15.69
C ASP A 571 30.23 46.78 15.10
N LYS A 572 28.99 46.65 14.62
CA LYS A 572 28.50 45.40 14.01
C LYS A 572 29.09 45.17 12.63
N MET A 573 29.34 46.22 11.85
CA MET A 573 30.05 46.13 10.57
C MET A 573 31.51 45.70 10.77
N THR A 574 32.19 46.19 11.80
CA THR A 574 33.54 45.76 12.17
C THR A 574 33.56 44.29 12.62
N GLN A 575 32.59 43.86 13.43
CA GLN A 575 32.43 42.45 13.80
C GLN A 575 32.16 41.58 12.56
N LEU A 576 31.29 42.04 11.64
CA LEU A 576 31.03 41.36 10.38
C LEU A 576 32.30 41.27 9.52
N LYS A 577 33.11 42.33 9.44
CA LYS A 577 34.38 42.32 8.71
C LYS A 577 35.38 41.32 9.30
N SER A 578 35.50 41.28 10.62
CA SER A 578 36.39 40.33 11.31
C SER A 578 35.95 38.87 11.12
N TYR A 579 34.65 38.64 10.92
CA TYR A 579 34.08 37.32 10.69
C TYR A 579 34.12 36.91 9.21
N ASN A 580 33.80 37.83 8.30
CA ASN A 580 33.77 37.63 6.85
C ASN A 580 33.96 38.95 6.09
N GLU A 581 35.17 39.15 5.57
CA GLU A 581 35.55 40.36 4.84
C GLU A 581 34.82 40.53 3.50
N ALA A 582 34.50 39.44 2.81
CA ALA A 582 33.76 39.47 1.54
C ALA A 582 32.32 39.96 1.77
N ALA A 583 31.65 39.47 2.82
CA ALA A 583 30.33 39.91 3.22
C ALA A 583 30.30 41.40 3.59
N HIS A 584 31.29 41.85 4.38
CA HIS A 584 31.45 43.28 4.69
C HIS A 584 31.61 44.12 3.41
N THR A 585 32.45 43.67 2.47
CA THR A 585 32.71 44.39 1.22
C THR A 585 31.44 44.50 0.36
N TRP A 586 30.69 43.41 0.22
CA TRP A 586 29.42 43.39 -0.49
C TRP A 586 28.38 44.29 0.17
N LEU A 587 28.18 44.18 1.49
CA LEU A 587 27.20 44.97 2.23
C LEU A 587 27.52 46.48 2.18
N SER A 588 28.82 46.82 2.16
CA SER A 588 29.30 48.20 2.06
C SER A 588 29.02 48.85 0.69
N GLN A 589 28.79 48.06 -0.36
CA GLN A 589 28.42 48.57 -1.69
C GLN A 589 26.94 48.99 -1.75
N ILE A 590 26.10 48.48 -0.84
CA ILE A 590 24.67 48.77 -0.82
C ILE A 590 24.42 49.97 0.10
N PRO A 591 23.79 51.07 -0.37
CA PRO A 591 23.54 52.22 0.47
C PRO A 591 22.69 51.85 1.70
N ALA A 592 23.28 51.99 2.90
CA ALA A 592 22.70 51.55 4.17
C ALA A 592 21.32 52.17 4.49
N LYS A 593 21.00 53.32 3.89
CA LYS A 593 19.67 53.97 3.95
C LYS A 593 18.50 53.08 3.51
N HIS A 594 18.76 52.02 2.75
CA HIS A 594 17.73 51.11 2.25
C HIS A 594 17.47 49.90 3.14
N TRP A 595 18.38 49.56 4.07
CA TRP A 595 18.34 48.26 4.74
C TRP A 595 18.82 48.26 6.20
N SER A 596 19.41 49.34 6.72
CA SER A 596 19.78 49.47 8.14
C SER A 596 18.99 50.57 8.84
N ARG A 597 18.45 50.23 10.02
CA ARG A 597 17.69 51.17 10.87
C ARG A 597 18.49 52.41 11.27
N SER A 598 19.82 52.30 11.34
CA SER A 598 20.71 53.40 11.69
C SER A 598 20.61 54.55 10.69
N GLN A 599 20.23 54.28 9.46
CA GLN A 599 20.16 55.21 8.34
C GLN A 599 18.71 55.49 7.88
N PHE A 600 17.70 54.92 8.56
CA PHE A 600 16.30 55.17 8.25
C PHE A 600 15.85 56.56 8.70
N THR A 601 14.92 57.14 7.95
CA THR A 601 14.31 58.43 8.30
C THR A 601 13.41 58.28 9.52
N GLU A 602 13.46 59.24 10.44
CA GLU A 602 12.59 59.27 11.63
C GLU A 602 11.16 59.73 11.30
N ARG A 603 10.90 60.13 10.04
CA ARG A 603 9.60 60.61 9.56
C ARG A 603 8.55 59.51 9.45
N ALA A 604 8.96 58.29 9.09
CA ALA A 604 8.08 57.15 8.89
C ALA A 604 8.21 56.20 10.09
N HIS A 605 7.43 56.44 11.14
CA HIS A 605 7.45 55.64 12.38
C HIS A 605 7.06 54.17 12.12
N SER A 606 8.03 53.29 11.84
CA SER A 606 7.84 51.89 11.48
C SER A 606 8.88 50.99 12.16
N ASP A 607 8.44 49.89 12.76
CA ASP A 607 9.33 48.87 13.36
C ASP A 607 9.59 47.69 12.40
N LEU A 608 9.03 47.70 11.19
CA LEU A 608 9.12 46.64 10.19
C LEU A 608 10.34 46.82 9.27
N LEU A 609 11.14 45.76 9.12
CA LEU A 609 12.32 45.65 8.25
C LEU A 609 11.98 44.94 6.92
N LEU A 610 10.84 45.26 6.30
CA LEU A 610 10.41 44.64 5.05
C LEU A 610 10.19 45.71 3.98
N ASN A 611 10.70 45.46 2.77
CA ASN A 611 10.51 46.32 1.60
C ASN A 611 9.06 46.32 1.06
N ASN A 612 8.16 45.51 1.65
CA ASN A 612 6.82 45.32 1.11
C ASN A 612 5.69 45.63 2.09
N LEU A 613 5.65 46.89 2.56
CA LEU A 613 4.50 47.43 3.30
C LEU A 613 3.18 47.23 2.53
N CYS A 614 3.24 47.24 1.19
CA CYS A 614 2.11 47.00 0.32
C CYS A 614 1.58 45.57 0.41
N GLU A 615 2.42 44.53 0.44
CA GLU A 615 2.01 43.14 0.63
C GLU A 615 1.45 42.87 2.02
N VAL A 616 2.09 43.38 3.07
CA VAL A 616 1.59 43.22 4.43
C VAL A 616 0.20 43.88 4.55
N PHE A 617 0.03 45.08 4.01
CA PHE A 617 -1.28 45.74 3.95
C PHE A 617 -2.28 44.99 3.07
N ASN A 618 -1.88 44.53 1.90
CA ASN A 618 -2.72 43.80 0.95
C ASN A 618 -3.19 42.45 1.50
N SER A 619 -2.32 41.71 2.18
CA SER A 619 -2.64 40.41 2.81
C SER A 619 -3.72 40.56 3.90
N LYS A 620 -3.72 41.69 4.61
CA LYS A 620 -4.71 41.95 5.67
C LYS A 620 -6.04 42.47 5.13
N LEU A 621 -6.10 42.89 3.88
CA LEU A 621 -7.30 43.41 3.22
C LEU A 621 -7.99 42.41 2.30
N VAL A 622 -7.47 41.17 2.14
CA VAL A 622 -7.99 40.17 1.21
C VAL A 622 -9.50 39.95 1.39
N ASP A 623 -9.97 39.77 2.62
CA ASP A 623 -11.38 39.52 2.94
C ASP A 623 -12.30 40.75 2.77
N GLY A 624 -11.70 41.95 2.75
CA GLY A 624 -12.39 43.22 2.58
C GLY A 624 -12.52 43.66 1.12
N LYS A 625 -11.56 43.31 0.26
CA LYS A 625 -11.43 43.82 -1.12
C LYS A 625 -12.61 43.51 -2.03
N VAL A 626 -13.36 42.45 -1.75
CA VAL A 626 -14.54 42.04 -2.54
C VAL A 626 -15.83 42.74 -2.09
N LYS A 627 -15.76 43.60 -1.06
CA LYS A 627 -16.92 44.28 -0.47
C LYS A 627 -17.02 45.74 -0.94
N PRO A 628 -18.21 46.36 -0.86
CA PRO A 628 -18.39 47.78 -1.15
C PRO A 628 -17.42 48.66 -0.33
N ILE A 629 -17.02 49.79 -0.88
CA ILE A 629 -15.95 50.64 -0.31
C ILE A 629 -16.20 51.09 1.14
N ILE A 630 -17.46 51.28 1.52
CA ILE A 630 -17.88 51.57 2.91
C ILE A 630 -17.47 50.45 3.87
N TYR A 631 -17.57 49.19 3.43
CA TYR A 631 -17.20 48.02 4.22
C TYR A 631 -15.68 47.86 4.32
N VAL A 632 -14.95 48.16 3.24
CA VAL A 632 -13.48 48.21 3.26
C VAL A 632 -13.00 49.25 4.27
N LEU A 633 -13.58 50.46 4.24
CA LEU A 633 -13.23 51.54 5.17
C LEU A 633 -13.58 51.18 6.62
N LYS A 634 -14.74 50.55 6.86
CA LYS A 634 -15.11 50.05 8.19
C LYS A 634 -14.16 48.96 8.68
N TYR A 635 -13.77 48.03 7.82
CA TYR A 635 -12.83 46.96 8.12
C TYR A 635 -11.42 47.49 8.42
N VAL A 636 -10.92 48.43 7.63
CA VAL A 636 -9.66 49.15 7.91
C VAL A 636 -9.74 49.86 9.25
N ARG A 637 -10.86 50.54 9.56
CA ARG A 637 -11.08 51.21 10.84
C ARG A 637 -11.05 50.22 12.01
N GLU A 638 -11.78 49.11 11.93
CA GLU A 638 -11.81 48.08 12.97
C GLU A 638 -10.43 47.42 13.17
N TYR A 639 -9.69 47.18 12.09
CA TYR A 639 -8.34 46.66 12.13
C TYR A 639 -7.35 47.62 12.81
N LEU A 640 -7.42 48.91 12.47
CA LEU A 640 -6.62 49.95 13.12
C LEU A 640 -6.96 50.10 14.61
N MET A 641 -8.24 49.93 14.98
CA MET A 641 -8.67 49.94 16.38
C MET A 641 -8.18 48.70 17.16
N LYS A 642 -8.14 47.51 16.54
CA LYS A 642 -7.51 46.30 17.13
C LYS A 642 -6.00 46.48 17.35
N ARG A 643 -5.32 47.27 16.51
CA ARG A 643 -3.89 47.60 16.67
C ARG A 643 -3.62 48.41 17.95
N HIS A 644 -4.58 49.20 18.44
CA HIS A 644 -4.45 49.91 19.71
C HIS A 644 -4.32 48.95 20.91
N VAL A 645 -4.99 47.80 20.87
CA VAL A 645 -4.89 46.75 21.90
C VAL A 645 -3.51 46.07 21.88
N PHE A 646 -2.90 45.91 20.71
CA PHE A 646 -1.54 45.40 20.57
C PHE A 646 -0.47 46.36 21.10
N VAL A 647 -0.68 47.68 20.96
CA VAL A 647 0.21 48.69 21.53
C VAL A 647 0.25 48.61 23.06
N LEU A 648 -0.88 48.29 23.70
CA LEU A 648 -0.96 48.08 25.15
C LEU A 648 -0.16 46.85 25.60
N LYS A 649 -0.27 45.71 24.90
CA LYS A 649 0.55 44.51 25.19
C LYS A 649 2.06 44.75 25.04
N ILE A 650 2.47 45.48 24.00
CA ILE A 650 3.89 45.86 23.80
C ILE A 650 4.37 46.79 24.92
N PHE A 651 3.47 47.62 25.45
CA PHE A 651 3.77 48.50 26.58
C PHE A 651 3.98 47.69 27.88
N ASP A 652 3.12 46.70 28.14
CA ASP A 652 3.23 45.81 29.30
C ASP A 652 4.54 45.02 29.30
N GLU A 653 4.94 44.41 28.17
CA GLU A 653 6.23 43.72 28.03
C GLU A 653 7.44 44.65 28.23
N ARG A 654 7.31 45.93 27.84
CA ARG A 654 8.40 46.91 27.98
C ARG A 654 8.48 47.47 29.39
N LYS A 655 7.39 47.49 30.15
CA LYS A 655 7.33 47.96 31.54
C LYS A 655 8.18 47.08 32.47
N GLU A 656 8.11 45.76 32.29
CA GLU A 656 8.96 44.82 33.05
C GLU A 656 10.45 45.08 32.80
N LYS A 657 10.84 45.29 31.54
CA LYS A 657 12.24 45.60 31.17
C LYS A 657 12.66 47.01 31.58
N ALA A 658 11.74 47.95 31.68
CA ALA A 658 12.00 49.32 32.14
C ALA A 658 12.38 49.38 33.62
N GLY A 659 11.85 48.46 34.45
CA GLY A 659 12.18 48.38 35.88
C GLY A 659 13.65 48.12 36.20
N GLN A 660 14.47 47.73 35.21
CA GLN A 660 15.91 47.53 35.34
C GLN A 660 16.73 48.83 35.16
N TYR A 661 16.08 49.93 34.78
CA TYR A 661 16.71 51.20 34.47
C TYR A 661 16.40 52.25 35.54
N ARG A 662 17.37 53.12 35.83
CA ARG A 662 17.21 54.24 36.77
C ARG A 662 17.23 55.55 36.01
N ALA A 663 16.12 56.29 36.05
CA ALA A 663 16.03 57.62 35.49
C ALA A 663 16.43 58.68 36.54
N LEU A 664 17.32 59.58 36.15
CA LEU A 664 17.70 60.78 36.88
C LEU A 664 17.26 61.99 36.07
N TRP A 665 16.51 62.89 36.69
CA TRP A 665 16.08 64.12 36.04
C TRP A 665 17.28 65.03 35.77
N ASN A 666 17.38 65.57 34.55
CA ASN A 666 18.54 66.36 34.08
C ASN A 666 18.12 67.75 33.55
N GLY A 667 17.01 68.30 34.05
CA GLY A 667 16.48 69.61 33.65
C GLY A 667 15.39 69.55 32.60
N GLY A 668 14.33 70.36 32.78
CA GLY A 668 13.19 70.43 31.86
C GLY A 668 12.49 69.09 31.67
N THR A 669 12.35 68.66 30.41
CA THR A 669 11.70 67.42 29.98
C THR A 669 12.70 66.28 29.70
N LYS A 670 13.97 66.47 30.10
CA LYS A 670 15.07 65.54 29.85
C LYS A 670 15.45 64.72 31.08
N TYR A 671 15.71 63.44 30.85
CA TYR A 671 16.14 62.47 31.84
C TYR A 671 17.38 61.73 31.36
N GLN A 672 18.33 61.53 32.26
CA GLN A 672 19.44 60.61 32.08
C GLN A 672 19.04 59.25 32.66
N VAL A 673 18.96 58.24 31.82
CA VAL A 673 18.53 56.89 32.18
C VAL A 673 19.75 55.97 32.15
N SER A 674 20.10 55.41 33.32
CA SER A 674 21.22 54.49 33.47
C SER A 674 20.72 53.05 33.54
N GLY A 675 21.36 52.15 32.80
CA GLY A 675 21.04 50.72 32.76
C GLY A 675 22.01 49.83 33.55
N PRO A 676 21.73 48.53 33.62
CA PRO A 676 22.49 47.55 34.41
C PRO A 676 23.89 47.24 33.85
N LEU A 677 24.22 47.69 32.63
CA LEU A 677 25.51 47.44 31.97
C LEU A 677 26.38 48.71 31.89
N ASN A 678 26.16 49.67 32.79
CA ASN A 678 26.77 51.02 32.76
C ASN A 678 26.46 51.82 31.48
N ASP A 679 25.41 51.43 30.75
CA ASP A 679 24.89 52.17 29.61
C ASP A 679 24.07 53.39 30.06
N GLN A 680 24.30 54.54 29.43
CA GLN A 680 23.58 55.78 29.73
C GLN A 680 22.82 56.26 28.49
N PHE A 681 21.56 56.60 28.69
CA PHE A 681 20.70 57.15 27.65
C PHE A 681 20.14 58.50 28.07
N VAL A 682 20.02 59.43 27.13
CA VAL A 682 19.27 60.67 27.36
C VAL A 682 17.91 60.50 26.71
N VAL A 683 16.86 60.72 27.48
CA VAL A 683 15.46 60.69 27.05
C VAL A 683 14.90 62.09 27.17
N ASP A 684 14.27 62.57 26.09
CA ASP A 684 13.42 63.75 26.12
C ASP A 684 11.98 63.32 25.94
N VAL A 685 11.16 63.50 26.97
CA VAL A 685 9.78 63.00 26.99
C VAL A 685 8.86 63.87 26.14
N GLU A 686 9.15 65.17 26.03
CA GLU A 686 8.34 66.13 25.26
C GLU A 686 8.62 65.97 23.77
N ASP A 687 9.90 65.92 23.39
CA ASP A 687 10.31 65.70 22.01
C ASP A 687 10.15 64.23 21.57
N LYS A 688 9.77 63.33 22.49
CA LYS A 688 9.63 61.88 22.28
C LYS A 688 10.90 61.25 21.70
N THR A 689 12.05 61.69 22.19
CA THR A 689 13.36 61.21 21.72
C THR A 689 14.10 60.43 22.79
N CYS A 690 14.92 59.49 22.35
CA CYS A 690 15.88 58.81 23.22
C CYS A 690 17.16 58.57 22.43
N THR A 691 18.33 58.67 23.06
CA THR A 691 19.62 58.39 22.39
C THR A 691 19.72 56.96 21.82
N CYS A 692 18.88 56.01 22.26
CA CYS A 692 18.76 54.68 21.63
C CYS A 692 18.06 54.68 20.26
N ARG A 693 17.52 55.82 19.81
CA ARG A 693 16.76 56.09 18.57
C ARG A 693 15.50 55.26 18.34
N LYS A 694 15.15 54.32 19.23
CA LYS A 694 13.98 53.45 19.07
C LYS A 694 12.67 54.23 19.10
N TRP A 695 12.56 55.27 19.93
CA TRP A 695 11.33 56.04 20.04
C TRP A 695 11.08 56.83 18.74
N GLN A 696 12.12 57.49 18.24
CA GLN A 696 12.10 58.26 17.00
C GLN A 696 11.78 57.39 15.78
N LEU A 697 12.37 56.19 15.70
CA LEU A 697 12.18 55.27 14.57
C LEU A 697 10.82 54.56 14.57
N THR A 698 10.28 54.21 15.75
CA THR A 698 9.08 53.37 15.84
C THR A 698 7.81 54.13 16.23
N GLY A 699 7.94 55.36 16.70
CA GLY A 699 6.83 56.16 17.27
C GLY A 699 6.34 55.64 18.62
N LEU A 700 6.95 54.59 19.17
CA LEU A 700 6.57 53.96 20.44
C LEU A 700 7.63 54.21 21.52
N PRO A 701 7.24 54.56 22.77
CA PRO A 701 8.17 54.70 23.87
C PRO A 701 9.08 53.48 24.02
N CYS A 702 10.40 53.72 24.05
CA CYS A 702 11.37 52.68 24.34
C CYS A 702 11.38 52.34 25.83
N LYS A 703 12.05 51.26 26.24
CA LYS A 703 12.15 50.88 27.66
C LYS A 703 12.77 52.00 28.53
N HIS A 704 13.69 52.79 27.99
CA HIS A 704 14.30 53.92 28.71
C HIS A 704 13.29 55.05 28.93
N ALA A 705 12.48 55.34 27.91
CA ALA A 705 11.40 56.31 27.98
C ALA A 705 10.26 55.90 28.91
N ILE A 706 10.03 54.60 29.06
CA ILE A 706 9.06 54.09 30.03
C ILE A 706 9.63 54.20 31.44
N ALA A 707 10.95 54.08 31.63
CA ALA A 707 11.60 54.21 32.94
C ALA A 707 11.65 55.65 33.47
N THR A 708 11.37 56.66 32.64
CA THR A 708 11.26 58.07 33.07
C THR A 708 9.87 58.45 33.58
N ASN A 709 8.93 57.50 33.53
CA ASN A 709 7.52 57.66 33.86
C ASN A 709 7.18 56.68 35.00
#